data_AF-A0A957IXS2-F1
#
_entry.id   AF-A0A957IXS2-F1
#
_cell.length_a   1.000
_cell.length_b   1.000
_cell.length_c   1.000
_cell.angle_alpha   90.00
_cell.angle_beta   90.00
_cell.angle_gamma   90.00
#
_symmetry.space_group_name_H-M   'P 1'
#
loop_
_entity.id
_entity.type
_entity.pdbx_description
1 polymer ?
#
loop_
_entity_poly.entity_id
_entity_poly.type
_entity_poly.pdbx_seq_one_letter_code
_entity_poly.pdbx_strand_id
1 'polypeptide(L)'
;YFLTIDAPEPMRPYPNAPHLQGQPIVVATANVTLKWTTTEALAWVTDLDSGAPLAGVPVALVDAQFNDIRSGETDANGLVYWDGLNLGTRYDDRYYAIADGGDDAFGLAIHSWTDGVEPWNFGINTDYYLQPDQPTAYVYTDRPIYRPDQTVYLKGIVRLNDDLAYSLPGFDTVNVSVNSYDGPVFDEAVPLSELGSFEIEIELDAEATLGSYWVSIQRGNQWLGSGYFDVAEYRKPTFQVEVTADQTAVSAGDNIDVTVEARFFSGGSVVNGRVDWVVIADPFTFQADGNLRRFSFQDFERDYYYYGDYGSGGGELIASGSGSTDARGQFAVSIPADLSADSGSRTFAIEASVTDVASNMVSGRTRVVVHRSLVYPGIAADRYVGTAGDEMAFDLAVVEWDGEPVANQPVTVEVVERRWYSVQEENEAGEVIWRSSVEEIPVDAFTDVTTDGSGRASVTFTPPRGGVYRAYVRTRDARGVEATASTYLWVSGGDYVAWRRTSDRAFDLVADQESYRPGDTAELLIASPFQGEAVALVTVERGHIKSYDVVPLETNSTIYRLPITGDMAPNVFVSVLVIKGVDANNPASDFKVGIAQFSVERDEQALSVEVIPDRDVVGPGDTVEYTVRVRDFAGSPVDAEVSLALADLAALSIAAPNSPPILDYFYSERFLSVATALLLTRNMDAFNQELQEQIKGGGGGGGDFGVLEIREDFPDTAYWEGQLQTGPDGEATVSITLPDSLTTWRMDARAVTADTLVGQTTVDIMSTKPVLVSPLTPRFFVVGDEAQVGTAVHNNTDASIEANVTLQADGVVLHSPDTQVITIPPRQQGVVRWNLKVNDVERVDFVFSVNAGEFSDASRPTLGTLEGQGIPVYKFEVPETVGTAGQLVDGGAVVESIALPILPGYTPEQGDVTIELAPSLVAAMVDGLDYLEHYPYECTEQIVSRFLPNVLTTAALQAAGLSDPALERALQNQVAIALQRLRTRQLPDGGWPWWDGPNSSTLVTAYVVQALLEARDAGYAVQPQMITNGLRYLRENLPDVDGLDGRYKYNRQAYLVYVLARADDFNAAEMERLYERRESLNLYARGYLAQAIHRMDPEDPRLETLAADFITAAIFSATGVHWE
;
A
#
# COMPACT_ATOMS: atom_id res chain seq x y z
N TYR A 1 -46.51 -8.79 -20.76
CA TYR A 1 -47.73 -9.15 -19.99
C TYR A 1 -47.45 -8.99 -18.50
N PHE A 2 -48.44 -8.63 -17.68
CA PHE A 2 -48.29 -8.61 -16.21
C PHE A 2 -49.04 -9.81 -15.63
N LEU A 3 -48.35 -10.68 -14.90
CA LEU A 3 -48.96 -11.81 -14.22
C LEU A 3 -48.98 -11.53 -12.72
N THR A 4 -50.17 -11.59 -12.13
CA THR A 4 -50.38 -11.35 -10.71
C THR A 4 -50.51 -12.69 -10.01
N ILE A 5 -49.62 -12.98 -9.08
CA ILE A 5 -49.64 -14.22 -8.30
C ILE A 5 -50.08 -13.86 -6.87
N ASP A 6 -51.13 -14.53 -6.38
CA ASP A 6 -51.65 -14.40 -5.02
C ASP A 6 -51.56 -15.78 -4.35
N ALA A 7 -50.72 -15.89 -3.32
CA ALA A 7 -50.51 -17.12 -2.57
C ALA A 7 -50.53 -16.81 -1.06
N PRO A 8 -51.34 -17.52 -0.25
CA PRO A 8 -51.46 -17.26 1.19
C PRO A 8 -50.27 -17.75 2.03
N GLU A 9 -49.30 -18.44 1.43
CA GLU A 9 -48.27 -19.23 2.12
C GLU A 9 -46.86 -18.58 2.29
N PRO A 10 -46.45 -17.45 1.66
CA PRO A 10 -45.11 -16.92 1.85
C PRO A 10 -45.04 -15.99 3.08
N MET A 11 -44.92 -16.56 4.28
CA MET A 11 -44.34 -15.84 5.42
C MET A 11 -42.80 -15.93 5.36
N ARG A 12 -42.15 -15.06 4.58
CA ARG A 12 -40.72 -14.73 4.73
C ARG A 12 -40.57 -13.50 5.66
N PRO A 13 -39.42 -13.31 6.35
CA PRO A 13 -39.32 -12.55 7.61
C PRO A 13 -39.27 -11.01 7.46
N TYR A 14 -39.79 -10.44 6.37
CA TYR A 14 -39.82 -8.99 6.16
C TYR A 14 -41.23 -8.45 6.45
N PRO A 15 -41.44 -7.65 7.51
CA PRO A 15 -42.79 -7.28 8.00
C PRO A 15 -43.66 -6.44 7.06
N ASN A 16 -43.15 -6.01 5.89
CA ASN A 16 -43.78 -5.01 5.02
C ASN A 16 -43.94 -5.45 3.54
N ALA A 17 -43.76 -6.72 3.19
CA ALA A 17 -43.94 -7.16 1.80
C ALA A 17 -45.45 -7.34 1.47
N PRO A 18 -45.99 -6.71 0.40
CA PRO A 18 -47.39 -6.86 0.01
C PRO A 18 -47.72 -8.28 -0.48
N HIS A 19 -48.96 -8.75 -0.23
CA HIS A 19 -49.48 -10.06 -0.66
C HIS A 19 -49.58 -10.23 -2.20
N LEU A 20 -49.32 -9.18 -2.96
CA LEU A 20 -49.38 -9.13 -4.41
C LEU A 20 -47.98 -8.89 -4.98
N GLN A 21 -47.40 -9.88 -5.66
CA GLN A 21 -46.27 -9.68 -6.56
C GLN A 21 -46.76 -9.69 -8.01
N GLY A 22 -46.55 -8.57 -8.71
CA GLY A 22 -46.70 -8.50 -10.16
C GLY A 22 -45.37 -8.86 -10.81
N GLN A 23 -45.37 -9.85 -11.70
CA GLN A 23 -44.18 -10.24 -12.47
C GLN A 23 -44.37 -9.80 -13.94
N PRO A 24 -43.43 -9.02 -14.51
CA PRO A 24 -43.44 -8.71 -15.93
C PRO A 24 -43.00 -9.92 -16.74
N ILE A 25 -43.76 -10.26 -17.79
CA ILE A 25 -43.44 -11.31 -18.76
C ILE A 25 -43.17 -10.66 -20.11
N VAL A 26 -41.99 -10.94 -20.66
CA VAL A 26 -41.60 -10.58 -22.03
C VAL A 26 -41.89 -11.78 -22.92
N VAL A 27 -42.66 -11.56 -24.00
CA VAL A 27 -42.85 -12.57 -25.05
C VAL A 27 -42.04 -12.09 -26.23
N ALA A 28 -40.97 -12.82 -26.54
CA ALA A 28 -40.02 -12.49 -27.59
C ALA A 28 -40.00 -13.60 -28.63
N THR A 29 -39.75 -13.23 -29.89
CA THR A 29 -39.48 -14.14 -31.00
C THR A 29 -37.99 -14.16 -31.36
N ALA A 30 -37.23 -13.15 -30.92
CA ALA A 30 -35.79 -13.04 -31.12
C ALA A 30 -35.04 -12.92 -29.78
N ASN A 31 -33.87 -13.54 -29.71
CA ASN A 31 -32.87 -13.29 -28.67
C ASN A 31 -32.05 -12.05 -29.06
N VAL A 32 -31.77 -11.21 -28.07
CA VAL A 32 -30.80 -10.12 -28.19
C VAL A 32 -29.68 -10.42 -27.21
N THR A 33 -28.46 -10.50 -27.72
CA THR A 33 -27.24 -10.46 -26.93
C THR A 33 -26.64 -9.07 -27.04
N LEU A 34 -26.42 -8.42 -25.90
CA LEU A 34 -25.78 -7.12 -25.77
C LEU A 34 -24.40 -7.31 -25.13
N LYS A 35 -23.35 -7.01 -25.89
CA LYS A 35 -22.01 -6.76 -25.35
C LYS A 35 -21.79 -5.25 -25.27
N TRP A 36 -21.24 -4.75 -24.18
CA TRP A 36 -21.14 -3.30 -24.00
C TRP A 36 -20.01 -2.89 -23.04
N THR A 37 -19.54 -1.67 -23.24
CA THR A 37 -18.61 -0.92 -22.37
C THR A 37 -19.19 0.47 -22.13
N THR A 38 -18.46 1.37 -21.47
CA THR A 38 -18.92 2.76 -21.32
C THR A 38 -18.97 3.53 -22.65
N THR A 39 -18.23 3.12 -23.68
CA THR A 39 -18.10 3.85 -24.96
C THR A 39 -18.65 3.14 -26.17
N GLU A 40 -19.00 1.88 -26.06
CA GLU A 40 -19.44 1.10 -27.20
C GLU A 40 -20.40 -0.01 -26.79
N ALA A 41 -21.21 -0.44 -27.75
CA ALA A 41 -22.12 -1.55 -27.58
C ALA A 41 -22.29 -2.31 -28.89
N LEU A 42 -22.37 -3.63 -28.78
CA LEU A 42 -22.64 -4.56 -29.85
C LEU A 42 -23.92 -5.33 -29.49
N ALA A 43 -24.95 -5.23 -30.32
CA ALA A 43 -26.13 -6.06 -30.20
C ALA A 43 -26.15 -7.12 -31.31
N TRP A 44 -26.39 -8.37 -30.93
CA TRP A 44 -26.55 -9.51 -31.82
C TRP A 44 -27.96 -10.07 -31.69
N VAL A 45 -28.69 -10.11 -32.80
CA VAL A 45 -30.10 -10.52 -32.85
C VAL A 45 -30.22 -11.84 -33.59
N THR A 46 -30.75 -12.85 -32.91
CA THR A 46 -30.95 -14.20 -33.44
C THR A 46 -32.38 -14.66 -33.22
N ASP A 47 -32.94 -15.41 -34.17
CA ASP A 47 -34.25 -16.03 -34.04
C ASP A 47 -34.27 -17.10 -32.93
N LEU A 48 -35.27 -17.10 -32.05
CA LEU A 48 -35.30 -18.05 -30.92
C LEU A 48 -35.60 -19.49 -31.38
N ASP A 49 -36.39 -19.65 -32.44
CA ASP A 49 -36.81 -20.97 -32.92
C ASP A 49 -35.68 -21.65 -33.71
N SER A 50 -35.04 -20.95 -34.64
CA SER A 50 -33.99 -21.50 -35.50
C SER A 50 -32.57 -21.27 -34.99
N GLY A 51 -32.35 -20.25 -34.16
CA GLY A 51 -31.01 -19.79 -33.76
C GLY A 51 -30.27 -19.00 -34.84
N ALA A 52 -30.89 -18.75 -36.01
CA ALA A 52 -30.25 -18.04 -37.11
C ALA A 52 -30.16 -16.53 -36.85
N PRO A 53 -29.09 -15.84 -37.32
CA PRO A 53 -29.00 -14.39 -37.24
C PRO A 53 -30.09 -13.69 -38.06
N LEU A 54 -30.66 -12.62 -37.52
CA LEU A 54 -31.76 -11.87 -38.16
C LEU A 54 -31.25 -10.53 -38.73
N ALA A 55 -31.25 -10.41 -40.05
CA ALA A 55 -30.80 -9.23 -40.76
C ALA A 55 -31.91 -8.17 -40.96
N GLY A 56 -31.52 -6.89 -40.98
CA GLY A 56 -32.44 -5.77 -41.22
C GLY A 56 -33.45 -5.51 -40.11
N VAL A 57 -33.19 -5.99 -38.89
CA VAL A 57 -34.03 -5.75 -37.72
C VAL A 57 -33.63 -4.41 -37.09
N PRO A 58 -34.56 -3.46 -36.91
CA PRO A 58 -34.28 -2.23 -36.18
C PRO A 58 -33.97 -2.54 -34.71
N VAL A 59 -32.87 -1.98 -34.19
CA VAL A 59 -32.47 -2.11 -32.79
C VAL A 59 -32.22 -0.73 -32.20
N ALA A 60 -32.82 -0.46 -31.04
CA ALA A 60 -32.61 0.77 -30.27
C ALA A 60 -31.92 0.45 -28.94
N LEU A 61 -30.84 1.16 -28.64
CA LEU A 61 -30.22 1.23 -27.32
C LEU A 61 -30.82 2.42 -26.57
N VAL A 62 -31.46 2.15 -25.44
CA VAL A 62 -32.22 3.14 -24.67
C VAL A 62 -31.83 3.14 -23.19
N ASP A 63 -32.06 4.27 -22.51
CA ASP A 63 -31.79 4.44 -21.07
C ASP A 63 -32.93 3.91 -20.18
N ALA A 64 -32.77 4.07 -18.86
CA ALA A 64 -33.74 3.71 -17.82
C ALA A 64 -35.13 4.35 -18.00
N GLN A 65 -35.22 5.48 -18.72
CA GLN A 65 -36.45 6.20 -19.03
C GLN A 65 -36.97 5.91 -20.45
N PHE A 66 -36.35 4.96 -21.17
CA PHE A 66 -36.62 4.62 -22.56
C PHE A 66 -36.37 5.78 -23.55
N ASN A 67 -35.45 6.69 -23.22
CA ASN A 67 -34.97 7.65 -24.22
C ASN A 67 -33.97 6.96 -25.15
N ASP A 68 -34.07 7.24 -26.45
CA ASP A 68 -33.13 6.74 -27.46
C ASP A 68 -31.73 7.32 -27.24
N ILE A 69 -30.77 6.45 -26.96
CA ILE A 69 -29.34 6.79 -26.90
C ILE A 69 -28.77 6.67 -28.30
N ARG A 70 -29.02 5.51 -28.93
CA ARG A 70 -28.62 5.24 -30.30
C ARG A 70 -29.46 4.12 -30.90
N SER A 71 -29.75 4.22 -32.19
CA SER A 71 -30.47 3.21 -32.95
C SER A 71 -29.71 2.80 -34.20
N GLY A 72 -29.96 1.58 -34.70
CA GLY A 72 -29.39 1.06 -35.94
C GLY A 72 -30.22 -0.09 -36.49
N GLU A 73 -29.81 -0.65 -37.62
CA GLU A 73 -30.40 -1.88 -38.19
C GLU A 73 -29.35 -2.97 -38.21
N THR A 74 -29.74 -4.21 -37.95
CA THR A 74 -28.82 -5.34 -38.00
C THR A 74 -28.31 -5.61 -39.41
N ASP A 75 -27.04 -5.98 -39.54
CA ASP A 75 -26.43 -6.40 -40.79
C ASP A 75 -26.81 -7.84 -41.18
N ALA A 76 -26.18 -8.39 -42.23
CA ALA A 76 -26.44 -9.75 -42.71
C ALA A 76 -26.14 -10.85 -41.66
N ASN A 77 -25.30 -10.56 -40.66
CA ASN A 77 -24.92 -11.44 -39.58
C ASN A 77 -25.73 -11.18 -38.29
N GLY A 78 -26.79 -10.36 -38.38
CA GLY A 78 -27.65 -10.03 -37.24
C GLY A 78 -27.01 -9.06 -36.24
N LEU A 79 -25.94 -8.36 -36.61
CA LEU A 79 -25.19 -7.47 -35.71
C LEU A 79 -25.48 -6.00 -35.95
N VAL A 80 -25.45 -5.22 -34.87
CA VAL A 80 -25.36 -3.77 -34.91
C VAL A 80 -24.34 -3.33 -33.87
N TYR A 81 -23.39 -2.48 -34.29
CA TYR A 81 -22.33 -1.94 -33.44
C TYR A 81 -22.48 -0.43 -33.33
N TRP A 82 -22.28 0.08 -32.12
CA TRP A 82 -22.31 1.49 -31.80
C TRP A 82 -21.03 1.87 -31.06
N ASP A 83 -20.39 2.93 -31.53
CA ASP A 83 -19.22 3.55 -30.90
C ASP A 83 -19.55 4.97 -30.41
N GLY A 84 -18.57 5.58 -29.71
CA GLY A 84 -18.67 6.95 -29.22
C GLY A 84 -19.85 7.18 -28.27
N LEU A 85 -20.25 6.14 -27.53
CA LEU A 85 -21.26 6.22 -26.49
C LEU A 85 -20.68 6.88 -25.24
N ASN A 86 -21.57 7.27 -24.32
CA ASN A 86 -21.20 7.77 -23.00
C ASN A 86 -22.17 7.15 -21.99
N LEU A 87 -21.98 5.86 -21.76
CA LEU A 87 -22.74 5.08 -20.80
C LEU A 87 -22.06 5.14 -19.43
N GLY A 88 -22.85 5.13 -18.36
CA GLY A 88 -22.39 4.98 -17.00
C GLY A 88 -21.76 3.62 -16.74
N THR A 89 -21.15 3.47 -15.57
CA THR A 89 -20.55 2.20 -15.17
C THR A 89 -21.63 1.12 -14.95
N ARG A 90 -21.22 -0.15 -14.85
CA ARG A 90 -22.12 -1.31 -14.67
C ARG A 90 -23.14 -1.18 -13.54
N TYR A 91 -22.85 -0.37 -12.51
CA TYR A 91 -23.70 -0.23 -11.32
C TYR A 91 -24.58 1.02 -11.30
N ASP A 92 -24.24 2.04 -12.09
CA ASP A 92 -24.85 3.36 -11.95
C ASP A 92 -26.17 3.47 -12.73
N ASP A 93 -26.22 2.89 -13.93
CA ASP A 93 -27.33 3.07 -14.87
C ASP A 93 -27.92 1.76 -15.39
N ARG A 94 -29.11 1.85 -16.00
CA ARG A 94 -29.77 0.72 -16.67
C ARG A 94 -29.97 1.03 -18.14
N TYR A 95 -29.54 0.10 -18.99
CA TYR A 95 -29.66 0.19 -20.44
C TYR A 95 -30.41 -1.00 -21.00
N TYR A 96 -31.15 -0.76 -22.10
CA TYR A 96 -31.90 -1.77 -22.81
C TYR A 96 -31.54 -1.74 -24.29
N ALA A 97 -31.27 -2.91 -24.87
CA ALA A 97 -31.25 -3.09 -26.31
C ALA A 97 -32.58 -3.73 -26.75
N ILE A 98 -33.34 -3.03 -27.57
CA ILE A 98 -34.68 -3.42 -28.01
C ILE A 98 -34.63 -3.68 -29.51
N ALA A 99 -34.83 -4.93 -29.93
CA ALA A 99 -35.02 -5.29 -31.32
C ALA A 99 -36.52 -5.31 -31.63
N ASP A 100 -36.97 -4.45 -32.55
CA ASP A 100 -38.40 -4.32 -32.93
C ASP A 100 -38.56 -4.27 -34.45
N GLY A 101 -38.76 -5.44 -35.04
CA GLY A 101 -39.14 -5.65 -36.44
C GLY A 101 -40.65 -5.86 -36.64
N GLY A 102 -41.49 -5.53 -35.65
CA GLY A 102 -42.93 -5.83 -35.67
C GLY A 102 -43.25 -7.28 -35.29
N ASP A 103 -44.27 -7.88 -35.92
CA ASP A 103 -44.76 -9.22 -35.58
C ASP A 103 -43.74 -10.34 -35.89
N ASP A 104 -42.72 -10.05 -36.72
CA ASP A 104 -41.75 -11.03 -37.21
C ASP A 104 -40.51 -11.18 -36.30
N ALA A 105 -40.10 -10.13 -35.58
CA ALA A 105 -38.90 -10.15 -34.74
C ALA A 105 -39.02 -9.14 -33.58
N PHE A 106 -39.23 -9.64 -32.37
CA PHE A 106 -39.17 -8.84 -31.15
C PHE A 106 -38.22 -9.48 -30.14
N GLY A 107 -37.29 -8.69 -29.62
CA GLY A 107 -36.31 -9.14 -28.62
C GLY A 107 -35.88 -7.99 -27.70
N LEU A 108 -35.46 -8.35 -26.49
CA LEU A 108 -35.04 -7.40 -25.45
C LEU A 108 -33.81 -7.94 -24.73
N ALA A 109 -32.79 -7.11 -24.52
CA ALA A 109 -31.73 -7.37 -23.56
C ALA A 109 -31.65 -6.20 -22.57
N ILE A 110 -31.54 -6.51 -21.28
CA ILE A 110 -31.21 -5.53 -20.23
C ILE A 110 -29.75 -5.74 -19.86
N HIS A 111 -28.98 -4.67 -19.70
CA HIS A 111 -27.54 -4.75 -19.41
C HIS A 111 -27.17 -5.63 -18.19
N SER A 112 -28.08 -5.81 -17.24
CA SER A 112 -27.94 -6.63 -16.03
C SER A 112 -28.45 -8.08 -16.16
N TRP A 113 -28.82 -8.51 -17.36
CA TRP A 113 -29.18 -9.89 -17.65
C TRP A 113 -27.95 -10.73 -17.96
N THR A 114 -27.11 -10.87 -16.94
CA THR A 114 -25.77 -11.43 -17.02
C THR A 114 -25.62 -12.78 -16.33
N ASP A 115 -26.65 -13.27 -15.62
CA ASP A 115 -26.58 -14.49 -14.82
C ASP A 115 -25.92 -15.67 -15.59
N GLY A 116 -24.80 -16.17 -15.08
CA GLY A 116 -24.06 -17.30 -15.66
C GLY A 116 -23.24 -17.01 -16.92
N VAL A 117 -23.15 -15.74 -17.35
CA VAL A 117 -22.25 -15.28 -18.43
C VAL A 117 -21.27 -14.22 -17.95
N GLU A 118 -21.08 -14.11 -16.64
CA GLU A 118 -20.17 -13.14 -16.05
C GLU A 118 -18.74 -13.69 -16.06
N PRO A 119 -17.70 -12.85 -16.28
CA PRO A 119 -16.34 -13.37 -16.46
C PRO A 119 -15.84 -14.20 -15.26
N TRP A 120 -16.30 -13.92 -14.05
CA TRP A 120 -15.94 -14.71 -12.86
C TRP A 120 -16.53 -16.13 -12.86
N ASN A 121 -17.59 -16.42 -13.64
CA ASN A 121 -18.04 -17.79 -13.89
C ASN A 121 -16.97 -18.62 -14.61
N PHE A 122 -15.98 -17.97 -15.23
CA PHE A 122 -14.89 -18.57 -15.99
C PHE A 122 -13.52 -18.39 -15.30
N GLY A 123 -13.48 -17.95 -14.04
CA GLY A 123 -12.23 -17.66 -13.34
C GLY A 123 -11.50 -16.41 -13.84
N ILE A 124 -12.18 -15.56 -14.62
CA ILE A 124 -11.62 -14.33 -15.18
C ILE A 124 -12.03 -13.14 -14.32
N ASN A 125 -11.03 -12.36 -13.90
CA ASN A 125 -11.27 -11.11 -13.18
C ASN A 125 -11.89 -10.07 -14.13
N THR A 126 -12.79 -9.26 -13.59
CA THR A 126 -13.50 -8.19 -14.33
C THR A 126 -13.07 -6.83 -13.81
N ASP A 127 -12.85 -5.86 -14.70
CA ASP A 127 -12.70 -4.45 -14.33
C ASP A 127 -14.02 -3.71 -14.62
N TYR A 128 -14.70 -3.31 -13.55
CA TYR A 128 -16.01 -2.67 -13.60
C TYR A 128 -15.96 -1.15 -13.76
N TYR A 129 -14.79 -0.54 -13.64
CA TYR A 129 -14.62 0.91 -13.51
C TYR A 129 -13.70 1.51 -14.58
N LEU A 130 -13.22 0.70 -15.53
CA LEU A 130 -12.44 1.19 -16.65
C LEU A 130 -13.27 2.15 -17.50
N GLN A 131 -12.85 3.41 -17.50
CA GLN A 131 -13.37 4.44 -18.40
C GLN A 131 -12.28 4.82 -19.41
N PRO A 132 -12.65 5.13 -20.66
CA PRO A 132 -11.72 5.63 -21.65
C PRO A 132 -11.17 6.98 -21.22
N ASP A 133 -9.91 7.23 -21.59
CA ASP A 133 -9.15 8.41 -21.21
C ASP A 133 -9.15 8.69 -19.69
N GLN A 134 -9.32 7.65 -18.86
CA GLN A 134 -9.30 7.82 -17.42
C GLN A 134 -7.90 8.29 -17.01
N PRO A 135 -7.77 9.48 -16.40
CA PRO A 135 -6.47 9.97 -15.97
C PRO A 135 -5.93 9.07 -14.86
N THR A 136 -4.67 8.67 -15.01
CA THR A 136 -3.94 7.87 -14.04
C THR A 136 -2.61 8.54 -13.70
N ALA A 137 -2.14 8.36 -12.46
CA ALA A 137 -0.89 8.96 -11.98
C ALA A 137 0.01 7.91 -11.32
N TYR A 138 1.17 7.66 -11.93
CA TYR A 138 2.27 6.91 -11.31
C TYR A 138 3.04 7.85 -10.37
N VAL A 139 3.16 7.49 -9.09
CA VAL A 139 3.77 8.35 -8.06
C VAL A 139 4.81 7.57 -7.30
N TYR A 140 5.96 8.21 -7.04
CA TYR A 140 7.02 7.69 -6.19
C TYR A 140 7.83 8.83 -5.60
N THR A 141 8.71 8.50 -4.66
CA THR A 141 9.61 9.45 -4.02
C THR A 141 11.06 8.99 -4.15
N ASP A 142 12.03 9.85 -3.83
CA ASP A 142 13.47 9.53 -3.88
C ASP A 142 13.85 8.36 -2.97
N ARG A 143 13.10 8.15 -1.90
CA ARG A 143 13.26 7.04 -0.94
C ARG A 143 11.95 6.70 -0.24
N PRO A 144 11.76 5.45 0.19
CA PRO A 144 10.50 5.02 0.81
C PRO A 144 10.31 5.50 2.25
N ILE A 145 11.36 5.98 2.93
CA ILE A 145 11.34 6.31 4.36
C ILE A 145 12.14 7.58 4.70
N TYR A 146 11.58 8.41 5.56
CA TYR A 146 12.08 9.73 5.98
C TYR A 146 12.07 9.87 7.50
N ARG A 147 12.75 10.89 7.98
CA ARG A 147 12.69 11.38 9.37
C ARG A 147 11.99 12.73 9.39
N PRO A 148 11.45 13.17 10.54
CA PRO A 148 11.03 14.56 10.73
C PRO A 148 12.14 15.54 10.32
N ASP A 149 11.80 16.72 9.76
CA ASP A 149 12.75 17.74 9.23
C ASP A 149 13.65 17.28 8.09
N GLN A 150 13.22 16.24 7.38
CA GLN A 150 13.78 15.91 6.08
C GLN A 150 12.86 16.38 4.96
N THR A 151 13.46 16.76 3.84
CA THR A 151 12.73 17.03 2.60
C THR A 151 12.36 15.71 1.91
N VAL A 152 11.09 15.60 1.54
CA VAL A 152 10.54 14.55 0.69
C VAL A 152 10.56 15.05 -0.75
N TYR A 153 11.27 14.34 -1.63
CA TYR A 153 11.24 14.61 -3.07
C TYR A 153 10.27 13.66 -3.75
N LEU A 154 9.28 14.20 -4.43
CA LEU A 154 8.17 13.42 -4.97
C LEU A 154 8.03 13.67 -6.47
N LYS A 155 7.89 12.59 -7.23
CA LYS A 155 7.61 12.60 -8.66
C LYS A 155 6.25 11.99 -8.94
N GLY A 156 5.51 12.60 -9.86
CA GLY A 156 4.37 11.97 -10.52
C GLY A 156 4.45 12.00 -12.04
N ILE A 157 3.94 10.96 -12.70
CA ILE A 157 3.75 10.87 -14.14
C ILE A 157 2.27 10.62 -14.41
N VAL A 158 1.62 11.55 -15.10
CA VAL A 158 0.19 11.52 -15.40
C VAL A 158 -0.03 11.14 -16.86
N ARG A 159 -0.93 10.19 -17.09
CA ARG A 159 -1.38 9.78 -18.43
C ARG A 159 -2.90 9.66 -18.47
N LEU A 160 -3.50 9.88 -19.63
CA LEU A 160 -4.83 9.37 -19.89
C LEU A 160 -4.69 7.91 -20.31
N ASN A 161 -5.43 7.03 -19.66
CA ASN A 161 -5.43 5.61 -19.95
C ASN A 161 -6.70 5.25 -20.70
N ASP A 162 -6.55 4.80 -21.94
CA ASP A 162 -7.63 4.17 -22.70
C ASP A 162 -7.23 2.73 -23.05
N ASP A 163 -7.55 1.79 -22.15
CA ASP A 163 -7.21 0.36 -22.33
C ASP A 163 -5.73 0.11 -22.70
N LEU A 164 -4.81 0.74 -21.95
CA LEU A 164 -3.35 0.73 -22.16
C LEU A 164 -2.84 1.55 -23.36
N ALA A 165 -3.72 2.17 -24.14
CA ALA A 165 -3.34 3.23 -25.06
C ALA A 165 -3.18 4.53 -24.26
N TYR A 166 -1.95 4.81 -23.83
CA TYR A 166 -1.64 5.99 -23.04
C TYR A 166 -1.49 7.24 -23.91
N SER A 167 -2.05 8.35 -23.45
CA SER A 167 -1.84 9.66 -24.07
C SER A 167 -1.55 10.74 -23.02
N LEU A 168 -1.01 11.87 -23.48
CA LEU A 168 -0.74 13.01 -22.62
C LEU A 168 -2.05 13.68 -22.17
N PRO A 169 -2.15 14.12 -20.90
CA PRO A 169 -3.34 14.79 -20.41
C PRO A 169 -3.59 16.13 -21.12
N GLY A 170 -4.86 16.40 -21.46
CA GLY A 170 -5.28 17.69 -22.01
C GLY A 170 -5.38 18.83 -20.98
N PHE A 171 -4.80 18.65 -19.79
CA PHE A 171 -4.78 19.62 -18.69
C PHE A 171 -3.36 19.80 -18.19
N ASP A 172 -3.09 20.97 -17.60
CA ASP A 172 -1.76 21.46 -17.25
C ASP A 172 -1.50 21.50 -15.75
N THR A 173 -2.48 21.15 -14.91
CA THR A 173 -2.34 21.14 -13.44
C THR A 173 -3.07 19.96 -12.80
N VAL A 174 -2.52 19.44 -11.70
CA VAL A 174 -3.14 18.44 -10.79
C VAL A 174 -3.06 18.92 -9.35
N ASN A 175 -3.99 18.51 -8.49
CA ASN A 175 -3.92 18.74 -7.06
C ASN A 175 -3.18 17.58 -6.39
N VAL A 176 -2.13 17.88 -5.64
CA VAL A 176 -1.35 16.90 -4.89
C VAL A 176 -1.62 17.14 -3.42
N SER A 177 -2.18 16.12 -2.75
CA SER A 177 -2.37 16.14 -1.30
C SER A 177 -1.55 15.04 -0.63
N VAL A 178 -0.88 15.39 0.47
CA VAL A 178 -0.16 14.46 1.33
C VAL A 178 -0.78 14.54 2.71
N ASN A 179 -1.20 13.40 3.23
CA ASN A 179 -1.85 13.29 4.53
C ASN A 179 -1.06 12.33 5.41
N SER A 180 -0.88 12.71 6.67
CA SER A 180 -0.52 11.79 7.75
C SER A 180 -1.79 11.28 8.43
N TYR A 181 -1.67 10.41 9.44
CA TYR A 181 -2.84 10.03 10.25
C TYR A 181 -3.39 11.22 11.08
N ASP A 182 -2.54 12.21 11.39
CA ASP A 182 -2.88 13.41 12.17
C ASP A 182 -3.55 14.51 11.31
N GLY A 183 -3.50 14.38 9.98
CA GLY A 183 -4.17 15.29 9.06
C GLY A 183 -3.34 15.67 7.82
N PRO A 184 -3.81 16.65 7.04
CA PRO A 184 -3.13 17.10 5.82
C PRO A 184 -1.81 17.81 6.14
N VAL A 185 -0.78 17.42 5.41
CA VAL A 185 0.61 17.91 5.50
C VAL A 185 0.93 18.83 4.33
N PHE A 186 0.43 18.48 3.14
CA PHE A 186 0.57 19.24 1.90
C PHE A 186 -0.74 19.14 1.11
N ASP A 187 -1.19 20.22 0.48
CA ASP A 187 -2.38 20.21 -0.37
C ASP A 187 -2.34 21.41 -1.34
N GLU A 188 -1.74 21.22 -2.51
CA GLU A 188 -1.56 22.29 -3.50
C GLU A 188 -1.81 21.82 -4.94
N ALA A 189 -2.14 22.78 -5.82
CA ALA A 189 -2.20 22.57 -7.26
C ALA A 189 -0.81 22.72 -7.89
N VAL A 190 -0.35 21.66 -8.55
CA VAL A 190 0.99 21.51 -9.14
C VAL A 190 0.88 21.49 -10.66
N PRO A 191 1.71 22.25 -11.39
CA PRO A 191 1.75 22.23 -12.85
C PRO A 191 2.39 20.95 -13.40
N LEU A 192 1.91 20.50 -14.55
CA LEU A 192 2.49 19.39 -15.31
C LEU A 192 3.49 19.89 -16.36
N SER A 193 4.52 19.10 -16.63
CA SER A 193 5.46 19.29 -17.74
C SER A 193 4.80 18.99 -19.09
N GLU A 194 5.50 19.32 -20.18
CA GLU A 194 5.06 18.97 -21.55
C GLU A 194 4.89 17.44 -21.73
N LEU A 195 5.61 16.63 -20.95
CA LEU A 195 5.50 15.17 -20.93
C LEU A 195 4.54 14.64 -19.85
N GLY A 196 3.68 15.51 -19.30
CA GLY A 196 2.62 15.13 -18.37
C GLY A 196 3.13 14.67 -17.01
N SER A 197 4.28 15.14 -16.55
CA SER A 197 4.86 14.78 -15.25
C SER A 197 4.96 15.98 -14.33
N PHE A 198 5.20 15.78 -13.03
CA PHE A 198 5.49 16.84 -12.08
C PHE A 198 6.51 16.38 -11.04
N GLU A 199 7.18 17.33 -10.40
CA GLU A 199 7.97 17.10 -9.21
C GLU A 199 7.62 18.14 -8.13
N ILE A 200 7.70 17.73 -6.86
CA ILE A 200 7.53 18.62 -5.71
C ILE A 200 8.50 18.26 -4.60
N GLU A 201 8.79 19.25 -3.76
CA GLU A 201 9.57 19.11 -2.53
C GLU A 201 8.67 19.45 -1.34
N ILE A 202 8.68 18.60 -0.30
CA ILE A 202 7.90 18.81 0.92
C ILE A 202 8.86 18.77 2.11
N GLU A 203 9.02 19.90 2.79
CA GLU A 203 9.76 19.96 4.06
C GLU A 203 8.88 19.40 5.19
N LEU A 204 9.31 18.29 5.81
CA LEU A 204 8.64 17.75 6.99
C LEU A 204 8.95 18.61 8.22
N ASP A 205 7.99 18.75 9.13
CA ASP A 205 8.17 19.55 10.34
C ASP A 205 9.16 18.94 11.36
N ALA A 206 9.78 19.83 12.14
CA ALA A 206 10.08 19.71 13.58
C ALA A 206 9.61 18.43 14.31
N GLU A 207 8.31 18.38 14.42
CA GLU A 207 7.54 17.45 15.24
C GLU A 207 6.64 16.64 14.31
N ALA A 208 7.05 16.42 13.05
CA ALA A 208 6.28 15.66 12.08
C ALA A 208 5.94 14.29 12.66
N THR A 209 4.64 13.98 12.60
CA THR A 209 4.07 12.74 13.06
C THR A 209 4.77 11.52 12.47
N LEU A 210 5.01 10.50 13.28
CA LEU A 210 5.62 9.26 12.81
C LEU A 210 4.54 8.30 12.27
N GLY A 211 4.85 7.55 11.22
CA GLY A 211 3.96 6.59 10.58
C GLY A 211 3.89 6.79 9.06
N SER A 212 2.90 6.16 8.44
CA SER A 212 2.72 6.23 6.99
C SER A 212 2.03 7.51 6.55
N TYR A 213 2.54 8.10 5.48
CA TYR A 213 2.01 9.27 4.81
C TYR A 213 1.44 8.85 3.46
N TRP A 214 0.23 9.29 3.15
CA TRP A 214 -0.46 8.96 1.91
C TRP A 214 -0.47 10.16 0.98
N VAL A 215 0.05 9.95 -0.22
CA VAL A 215 0.01 10.91 -1.33
C VAL A 215 -1.21 10.58 -2.19
N SER A 216 -2.01 11.58 -2.51
CA SER A 216 -3.17 11.48 -3.40
C SER A 216 -3.07 12.53 -4.49
N ILE A 217 -3.21 12.10 -5.74
CA ILE A 217 -3.24 12.98 -6.92
C ILE A 217 -4.68 13.07 -7.40
N GLN A 218 -5.19 14.30 -7.47
CA GLN A 218 -6.58 14.60 -7.80
C GLN A 218 -6.68 15.71 -8.83
N ARG A 219 -7.82 15.79 -9.52
CA ARG A 219 -8.19 16.91 -10.39
C ARG A 219 -9.65 17.26 -10.09
N GLY A 220 -9.85 18.36 -9.37
CA GLY A 220 -11.16 18.63 -8.77
C GLY A 220 -11.54 17.46 -7.84
N ASN A 221 -12.67 16.81 -8.08
CA ASN A 221 -13.11 15.64 -7.30
C ASN A 221 -12.68 14.30 -7.92
N GLN A 222 -11.97 14.30 -9.05
CA GLN A 222 -11.53 13.09 -9.73
C GLN A 222 -10.20 12.62 -9.12
N TRP A 223 -10.12 11.36 -8.71
CA TRP A 223 -8.88 10.73 -8.25
C TRP A 223 -8.10 10.14 -9.43
N LEU A 224 -6.78 10.35 -9.46
CA LEU A 224 -5.89 9.92 -10.55
C LEU A 224 -4.92 8.83 -10.08
N GLY A 225 -4.46 8.90 -8.84
CA GLY A 225 -3.47 7.96 -8.32
C GLY A 225 -3.07 8.28 -6.91
N SER A 226 -2.27 7.39 -6.33
CA SER A 226 -1.75 7.53 -4.97
C SER A 226 -0.36 6.96 -4.85
N GLY A 227 0.39 7.46 -3.88
CA GLY A 227 1.66 6.92 -3.41
C GLY A 227 1.70 6.96 -1.89
N TYR A 228 2.79 6.47 -1.30
CA TYR A 228 3.01 6.58 0.13
C TYR A 228 4.50 6.69 0.44
N PHE A 229 4.81 7.15 1.65
CA PHE A 229 6.14 7.06 2.24
C PHE A 229 5.98 6.98 3.76
N ASP A 230 6.99 6.45 4.45
CA ASP A 230 6.97 6.36 5.91
C ASP A 230 7.83 7.45 6.53
N VAL A 231 7.38 7.99 7.67
CA VAL A 231 8.16 8.90 8.52
C VAL A 231 8.43 8.16 9.82
N ALA A 232 9.70 7.89 10.13
CA ALA A 232 10.08 7.13 11.31
C ALA A 232 11.43 7.59 11.86
N GLU A 233 11.67 7.33 13.14
CA GLU A 233 12.97 7.51 13.77
C GLU A 233 13.80 6.22 13.64
N TYR A 234 14.39 6.03 12.46
CA TYR A 234 15.19 4.85 12.16
C TYR A 234 16.69 5.08 12.35
N ARG A 235 17.43 4.00 12.62
CA ARG A 235 18.90 4.01 12.58
C ARG A 235 19.37 3.33 11.29
N LYS A 236 20.22 4.00 10.51
CA LYS A 236 20.84 3.39 9.34
C LYS A 236 21.68 2.17 9.73
N PRO A 237 21.50 1.02 9.07
CA PRO A 237 22.38 -0.12 9.26
C PRO A 237 23.81 0.26 8.85
N THR A 238 24.81 -0.25 9.58
CA THR A 238 26.21 0.08 9.32
C THR A 238 26.83 -0.82 8.23
N PHE A 239 26.23 -1.98 7.99
CA PHE A 239 26.66 -2.96 6.99
C PHE A 239 25.45 -3.62 6.33
N GLN A 240 25.69 -4.28 5.19
CA GLN A 240 24.71 -5.11 4.49
C GLN A 240 25.11 -6.59 4.58
N VAL A 241 24.12 -7.46 4.48
CA VAL A 241 24.29 -8.91 4.41
C VAL A 241 23.74 -9.38 3.07
N GLU A 242 24.63 -9.89 2.23
CA GLU A 242 24.27 -10.58 1.00
C GLU A 242 24.33 -12.08 1.25
N VAL A 243 23.28 -12.79 0.84
CA VAL A 243 23.24 -14.26 0.91
C VAL A 243 23.23 -14.75 -0.52
N THR A 244 24.29 -15.44 -0.92
CA THR A 244 24.48 -15.91 -2.29
C THR A 244 24.59 -17.43 -2.26
N ALA A 245 23.74 -18.12 -3.01
CA ALA A 245 23.93 -19.53 -3.28
C ALA A 245 24.83 -19.68 -4.50
N ASP A 246 25.75 -20.65 -4.47
CA ASP A 246 26.66 -20.93 -5.59
C ASP A 246 25.88 -21.33 -6.86
N GLN A 247 24.69 -21.89 -6.66
CA GLN A 247 23.77 -22.30 -7.71
C GLN A 247 22.37 -21.81 -7.36
N THR A 248 21.66 -21.28 -8.37
CA THR A 248 20.24 -20.88 -8.24
C THR A 248 19.30 -22.09 -8.23
N ALA A 249 19.80 -23.27 -8.62
CA ALA A 249 19.07 -24.52 -8.67
C ALA A 249 20.00 -25.71 -8.38
N VAL A 250 19.50 -26.74 -7.70
CA VAL A 250 20.23 -27.99 -7.39
C VAL A 250 19.32 -29.21 -7.53
N SER A 251 19.90 -30.41 -7.59
CA SER A 251 19.12 -31.65 -7.51
C SER A 251 18.81 -32.01 -6.05
N ALA A 252 17.66 -32.64 -5.83
CA ALA A 252 17.35 -33.29 -4.55
C ALA A 252 18.46 -34.29 -4.17
N GLY A 253 18.92 -34.20 -2.92
CA GLY A 253 20.03 -34.99 -2.38
C GLY A 253 21.42 -34.36 -2.54
N ASP A 254 21.55 -33.28 -3.33
CA ASP A 254 22.77 -32.47 -3.35
C ASP A 254 22.84 -31.56 -2.12
N ASN A 255 23.95 -30.85 -1.97
CA ASN A 255 24.07 -29.78 -1.03
C ASN A 255 23.96 -28.43 -1.74
N ILE A 256 23.25 -27.50 -1.11
CA ILE A 256 23.21 -26.10 -1.47
C ILE A 256 24.31 -25.40 -0.69
N ASP A 257 25.41 -25.07 -1.37
CA ASP A 257 26.48 -24.27 -0.79
C ASP A 257 26.07 -22.78 -0.87
N VAL A 258 25.95 -22.16 0.30
CA VAL A 258 25.53 -20.77 0.47
C VAL A 258 26.65 -20.00 1.16
N THR A 259 27.01 -18.88 0.56
CA THR A 259 27.91 -17.88 1.14
C THR A 259 27.08 -16.71 1.67
N VAL A 260 27.16 -16.50 2.98
CA VAL A 260 26.68 -15.28 3.64
C VAL A 260 27.85 -14.31 3.68
N GLU A 261 27.76 -13.18 2.98
CA GLU A 261 28.76 -12.13 2.98
C GLU A 261 28.23 -10.89 3.70
N ALA A 262 28.97 -10.42 4.70
CA ALA A 262 28.67 -9.20 5.43
C ALA A 262 29.74 -8.13 5.19
N ARG A 263 29.32 -6.99 4.62
CA ARG A 263 30.21 -5.89 4.21
C ARG A 263 29.68 -4.53 4.65
N PHE A 264 30.56 -3.66 5.13
CA PHE A 264 30.18 -2.31 5.53
C PHE A 264 29.83 -1.45 4.31
N PHE A 265 28.86 -0.53 4.44
CA PHE A 265 28.52 0.41 3.36
C PHE A 265 29.66 1.38 3.02
N SER A 266 30.56 1.62 3.97
CA SER A 266 31.80 2.40 3.81
C SER A 266 32.99 1.57 3.31
N GLY A 267 32.78 0.29 2.98
CA GLY A 267 33.83 -0.64 2.58
C GLY A 267 34.49 -1.40 3.75
N GLY A 268 35.04 -2.56 3.44
CA GLY A 268 35.61 -3.50 4.42
C GLY A 268 34.62 -4.59 4.84
N SER A 269 35.14 -5.64 5.49
CA SER A 269 34.40 -6.86 5.81
C SER A 269 34.03 -6.95 7.29
N VAL A 270 32.83 -7.46 7.60
CA VAL A 270 32.41 -7.73 8.98
C VAL A 270 33.04 -9.04 9.43
N VAL A 271 34.22 -9.00 10.06
CA VAL A 271 34.96 -10.18 10.53
C VAL A 271 34.48 -10.64 11.91
N ASN A 272 34.37 -11.96 12.12
CA ASN A 272 33.85 -12.60 13.35
C ASN A 272 32.42 -12.15 13.74
N GLY A 273 31.62 -11.71 12.77
CA GLY A 273 30.20 -11.43 12.98
C GLY A 273 29.46 -12.75 13.21
N ARG A 274 28.62 -12.81 14.24
CA ARG A 274 27.79 -13.99 14.54
C ARG A 274 26.71 -14.14 13.47
N VAL A 275 26.58 -15.31 12.87
CA VAL A 275 25.55 -15.62 11.86
C VAL A 275 24.52 -16.55 12.46
N ASP A 276 23.23 -16.28 12.28
CA ASP A 276 22.11 -17.19 12.57
C ASP A 276 21.27 -17.32 11.28
N TRP A 277 20.94 -18.53 10.82
CA TRP A 277 20.27 -18.76 9.53
C TRP A 277 19.13 -19.78 9.61
N VAL A 278 18.20 -19.69 8.65
CA VAL A 278 16.97 -20.50 8.54
C VAL A 278 16.60 -20.77 7.07
N VAL A 279 15.97 -21.91 6.81
CA VAL A 279 15.51 -22.34 5.47
C VAL A 279 14.02 -22.70 5.50
N ILE A 280 13.25 -22.11 4.60
CA ILE A 280 11.80 -22.32 4.45
C ILE A 280 11.52 -22.84 3.03
N ALA A 281 10.68 -23.86 2.86
CA ALA A 281 10.34 -24.42 1.55
C ALA A 281 8.92 -24.08 1.06
N ASP A 282 8.84 -23.71 -0.22
CA ASP A 282 7.61 -23.42 -0.97
C ASP A 282 7.49 -24.37 -2.20
N PRO A 283 6.28 -24.69 -2.72
CA PRO A 283 6.13 -25.42 -3.98
C PRO A 283 6.85 -24.75 -5.17
N PHE A 284 7.38 -25.53 -6.11
CA PHE A 284 7.97 -25.02 -7.38
C PHE A 284 7.35 -25.70 -8.60
N THR A 285 7.05 -24.91 -9.63
CA THR A 285 6.58 -25.37 -10.94
C THR A 285 7.59 -24.99 -12.02
N PHE A 286 8.01 -25.97 -12.82
CA PHE A 286 8.94 -25.75 -13.93
C PHE A 286 8.21 -25.15 -15.14
N GLN A 287 8.79 -24.11 -15.73
CA GLN A 287 8.34 -23.50 -16.98
C GLN A 287 9.55 -23.40 -17.93
N ALA A 288 9.33 -23.68 -19.21
CA ALA A 288 10.40 -23.63 -20.21
C ALA A 288 10.22 -22.42 -21.14
N ASP A 289 11.32 -21.90 -21.67
CA ASP A 289 11.34 -20.72 -22.53
C ASP A 289 11.37 -21.00 -24.04
N GLY A 290 11.08 -19.95 -24.83
CA GLY A 290 11.17 -19.97 -26.30
C GLY A 290 10.33 -21.07 -26.93
N ASN A 291 10.96 -21.86 -27.82
CA ASN A 291 10.29 -22.90 -28.61
C ASN A 291 9.79 -24.09 -27.76
N LEU A 292 10.08 -24.10 -26.46
CA LEU A 292 9.61 -25.11 -25.51
C LEU A 292 8.32 -24.70 -24.79
N ARG A 293 7.89 -23.43 -24.88
CA ARG A 293 6.68 -22.93 -24.21
C ARG A 293 5.39 -23.68 -24.58
N ARG A 294 5.33 -24.25 -25.79
CA ARG A 294 4.19 -25.07 -26.22
C ARG A 294 4.08 -26.43 -25.51
N PHE A 295 5.12 -26.86 -24.77
CA PHE A 295 5.12 -28.16 -24.11
C PHE A 295 4.68 -28.00 -22.66
N SER A 296 3.76 -28.85 -22.23
CA SER A 296 3.45 -29.00 -20.81
C SER A 296 4.53 -29.85 -20.14
N PHE A 297 5.17 -29.31 -19.11
CA PHE A 297 6.19 -29.99 -18.30
C PHE A 297 5.69 -30.42 -16.91
N GLN A 298 4.39 -30.29 -16.67
CA GLN A 298 3.76 -30.68 -15.41
C GLN A 298 2.59 -31.63 -15.66
N ASP A 299 2.33 -32.50 -14.70
CA ASP A 299 1.09 -33.26 -14.67
C ASP A 299 0.02 -32.41 -13.97
N PHE A 300 -0.86 -31.80 -14.75
CA PHE A 300 -1.92 -30.93 -14.22
C PHE A 300 -3.29 -31.49 -14.59
N GLU A 301 -4.26 -31.35 -13.69
CA GLU A 301 -5.67 -31.66 -13.97
C GLU A 301 -6.39 -30.37 -14.35
N ARG A 302 -6.73 -30.21 -15.63
CA ARG A 302 -7.36 -29.00 -16.16
C ARG A 302 -8.75 -28.73 -15.55
N ASP A 303 -9.43 -29.77 -15.09
CA ASP A 303 -10.82 -29.66 -14.59
C ASP A 303 -10.95 -29.19 -13.13
N TYR A 304 -9.82 -28.98 -12.46
CA TYR A 304 -9.76 -28.61 -11.05
C TYR A 304 -9.53 -27.09 -10.91
N TYR A 305 -10.57 -26.28 -11.11
CA TYR A 305 -10.51 -24.86 -10.76
C TYR A 305 -11.72 -24.37 -9.94
N TYR A 306 -11.38 -23.76 -8.80
CA TYR A 306 -12.10 -22.76 -7.98
C TYR A 306 -13.39 -23.15 -7.24
N TYR A 307 -13.23 -23.66 -6.02
CA TYR A 307 -13.65 -23.00 -4.77
C TYR A 307 -13.09 -23.79 -3.58
N GLY A 308 -12.08 -23.24 -2.92
CA GLY A 308 -11.62 -23.74 -1.62
C GLY A 308 -10.30 -24.50 -1.64
N ASP A 309 -9.19 -23.77 -1.78
CA ASP A 309 -8.06 -23.95 -0.87
C ASP A 309 -7.24 -22.66 -0.77
N TYR A 310 -7.80 -21.64 -0.10
CA TYR A 310 -6.96 -20.64 0.60
C TYR A 310 -6.44 -21.25 1.92
N GLY A 311 -6.03 -22.50 1.88
CA GLY A 311 -5.35 -23.18 2.96
C GLY A 311 -3.91 -22.70 3.01
N SER A 312 -3.68 -21.59 3.73
CA SER A 312 -2.59 -21.44 4.69
C SER A 312 -1.36 -22.35 4.47
N GLY A 313 -0.65 -22.18 3.36
CA GLY A 313 0.66 -22.77 3.14
C GLY A 313 1.73 -21.86 3.73
N GLY A 314 1.74 -21.68 5.06
CA GLY A 314 2.95 -21.13 5.69
C GLY A 314 4.12 -22.05 5.34
N GLY A 315 5.15 -21.52 4.70
CA GLY A 315 6.29 -22.33 4.22
C GLY A 315 6.87 -23.22 5.33
N GLU A 316 7.31 -24.41 4.96
CA GLU A 316 7.79 -25.41 5.91
C GLU A 316 9.24 -25.13 6.32
N LEU A 317 9.52 -25.12 7.63
CA LEU A 317 10.88 -24.98 8.15
C LEU A 317 11.69 -26.26 7.84
N ILE A 318 12.68 -26.15 6.96
CA ILE A 318 13.55 -27.27 6.56
C ILE A 318 14.78 -27.39 7.46
N ALA A 319 15.46 -26.28 7.73
CA ALA A 319 16.72 -26.27 8.47
C ALA A 319 16.98 -24.92 9.15
N SER A 320 17.82 -24.92 10.18
CA SER A 320 18.37 -23.72 10.79
C SER A 320 19.73 -23.99 11.43
N GLY A 321 20.51 -22.94 11.67
CA GLY A 321 21.83 -23.05 12.28
C GLY A 321 22.47 -21.72 12.62
N SER A 322 23.72 -21.76 13.07
CA SER A 322 24.50 -20.57 13.41
C SER A 322 26.00 -20.74 13.14
N GLY A 323 26.74 -19.65 13.09
CA GLY A 323 28.15 -19.60 12.75
C GLY A 323 28.80 -18.24 12.97
N SER A 324 29.94 -18.00 12.34
CA SER A 324 30.62 -16.70 12.36
C SER A 324 31.36 -16.43 11.06
N THR A 325 31.40 -15.17 10.63
CA THR A 325 32.11 -14.76 9.42
C THR A 325 33.64 -14.86 9.56
N ASP A 326 34.32 -15.18 8.47
CA ASP A 326 35.77 -15.29 8.35
C ASP A 326 36.46 -13.92 8.18
N ALA A 327 37.77 -13.92 7.91
CA ALA A 327 38.55 -12.70 7.70
C ALA A 327 38.16 -11.88 6.47
N ARG A 328 37.35 -12.43 5.56
CA ARG A 328 36.76 -11.75 4.39
C ARG A 328 35.30 -11.34 4.64
N GLY A 329 34.78 -11.56 5.85
CA GLY A 329 33.38 -11.27 6.17
C GLY A 329 32.40 -12.31 5.63
N GLN A 330 32.89 -13.51 5.31
CA GLN A 330 32.11 -14.56 4.68
C GLN A 330 31.85 -15.72 5.66
N PHE A 331 30.65 -16.25 5.65
CA PHE A 331 30.29 -17.50 6.31
C PHE A 331 29.70 -18.44 5.27
N ALA A 332 30.35 -19.58 5.05
CA ALA A 332 29.86 -20.61 4.14
C ALA A 332 29.09 -21.68 4.92
N VAL A 333 27.90 -22.03 4.44
CA VAL A 333 27.07 -23.12 4.95
C VAL A 333 26.64 -24.02 3.81
N SER A 334 26.64 -25.32 4.07
CA SER A 334 26.20 -26.34 3.12
C SER A 334 24.88 -26.93 3.64
N ILE A 335 23.79 -26.70 2.92
CA ILE A 335 22.42 -27.07 3.31
C ILE A 335 22.01 -28.29 2.49
N PRO A 336 21.58 -29.41 3.10
CA PRO A 336 21.13 -30.58 2.34
C PRO A 336 19.81 -30.27 1.63
N ALA A 337 19.76 -30.54 0.33
CA ALA A 337 18.57 -30.39 -0.51
C ALA A 337 17.63 -31.60 -0.34
N ASP A 338 17.12 -31.82 0.87
CA ASP A 338 16.27 -32.98 1.18
C ASP A 338 14.81 -32.74 0.79
N LEU A 339 14.31 -33.53 -0.15
CA LEU A 339 12.90 -33.57 -0.57
C LEU A 339 12.27 -34.94 -0.27
N SER A 340 12.81 -35.75 0.65
CA SER A 340 12.38 -37.13 0.86
C SER A 340 10.89 -37.27 1.22
N ALA A 341 10.30 -36.27 1.87
CA ALA A 341 8.88 -36.20 2.21
C ALA A 341 7.99 -35.60 1.10
N ASP A 342 8.57 -34.98 0.08
CA ASP A 342 7.87 -34.24 -0.97
C ASP A 342 7.68 -35.05 -2.25
N SER A 343 6.53 -34.84 -2.90
CA SER A 343 6.21 -35.41 -4.22
C SER A 343 6.69 -34.56 -5.40
N GLY A 344 6.94 -33.26 -5.19
CA GLY A 344 7.31 -32.29 -6.22
C GLY A 344 8.64 -31.59 -5.95
N SER A 345 9.06 -30.76 -6.91
CA SER A 345 10.19 -29.84 -6.71
C SER A 345 9.77 -28.68 -5.81
N ARG A 346 10.72 -28.05 -5.10
CA ARG A 346 10.45 -26.97 -4.13
C ARG A 346 11.40 -25.79 -4.34
N THR A 347 11.02 -24.61 -3.85
CA THR A 347 11.90 -23.46 -3.70
C THR A 347 12.29 -23.33 -2.24
N PHE A 348 13.59 -23.35 -1.93
CA PHE A 348 14.13 -23.12 -0.59
C PHE A 348 14.49 -21.65 -0.43
N ALA A 349 13.79 -20.93 0.43
CA ALA A 349 14.11 -19.57 0.88
C ALA A 349 15.07 -19.65 2.08
N ILE A 350 16.29 -19.15 1.89
CA ILE A 350 17.40 -19.23 2.85
C ILE A 350 17.65 -17.82 3.38
N GLU A 351 17.46 -17.61 4.67
CA GLU A 351 17.65 -16.31 5.34
C GLU A 351 18.77 -16.41 6.37
N ALA A 352 19.65 -15.41 6.43
CA ALA A 352 20.75 -15.34 7.38
C ALA A 352 20.83 -13.94 8.00
N SER A 353 20.99 -13.90 9.32
CA SER A 353 21.18 -12.69 10.13
C SER A 353 22.61 -12.66 10.65
N VAL A 354 23.33 -11.56 10.42
CA VAL A 354 24.70 -11.35 10.90
C VAL A 354 24.72 -10.25 11.95
N THR A 355 25.36 -10.50 13.10
CA THR A 355 25.58 -9.54 14.18
C THR A 355 27.07 -9.18 14.29
N ASP A 356 27.43 -7.90 14.17
CA ASP A 356 28.83 -7.44 14.27
C ASP A 356 29.35 -7.35 15.73
N VAL A 357 30.63 -7.01 15.90
CA VAL A 357 31.27 -6.84 17.21
C VAL A 357 30.82 -5.59 17.99
N ALA A 358 30.03 -4.72 17.34
CA ALA A 358 29.34 -3.59 17.93
C ALA A 358 27.87 -3.91 18.23
N SER A 359 27.46 -5.18 18.09
CA SER A 359 26.11 -5.70 18.32
C SER A 359 25.02 -5.16 17.38
N ASN A 360 25.39 -4.65 16.20
CA ASN A 360 24.43 -4.32 15.14
C ASN A 360 24.07 -5.62 14.38
N MET A 361 22.79 -5.85 14.11
CA MET A 361 22.31 -7.06 13.42
C MET A 361 21.61 -6.67 12.11
N VAL A 362 21.94 -7.36 11.02
CA VAL A 362 21.37 -7.17 9.69
C VAL A 362 21.11 -8.53 9.06
N SER A 363 20.04 -8.66 8.27
CA SER A 363 19.62 -9.93 7.67
C SER A 363 19.59 -9.85 6.15
N GLY A 364 19.91 -10.94 5.48
CA GLY A 364 19.81 -11.11 4.04
C GLY A 364 19.14 -12.44 3.70
N ARG A 365 18.65 -12.59 2.47
CA ARG A 365 17.99 -13.82 2.03
C ARG A 365 18.26 -14.15 0.55
N THR A 366 18.16 -15.43 0.21
CA THR A 366 18.20 -15.92 -1.18
C THR A 366 17.20 -17.05 -1.39
N ARG A 367 16.98 -17.44 -2.64
CA ARG A 367 16.13 -18.58 -2.99
C ARG A 367 16.87 -19.52 -3.93
N VAL A 368 16.72 -20.82 -3.71
CA VAL A 368 17.30 -21.89 -4.54
C VAL A 368 16.19 -22.89 -4.89
N VAL A 369 16.10 -23.26 -6.15
CA VAL A 369 15.17 -24.30 -6.59
C VAL A 369 15.80 -25.68 -6.34
N VAL A 370 15.08 -26.56 -5.67
CA VAL A 370 15.47 -27.95 -5.48
C VAL A 370 14.64 -28.82 -6.40
N HIS A 371 15.28 -29.34 -7.45
CA HIS A 371 14.64 -30.18 -8.45
C HIS A 371 14.56 -31.63 -7.98
N ARG A 372 13.35 -32.18 -7.95
CA ARG A 372 13.11 -33.59 -7.61
C ARG A 372 13.75 -34.52 -8.65
N SER A 373 13.60 -34.20 -9.94
CA SER A 373 14.12 -34.95 -11.09
C SER A 373 15.16 -34.10 -11.83
N LEU A 374 16.19 -34.74 -12.42
CA LEU A 374 17.16 -34.05 -13.28
C LEU A 374 16.62 -33.68 -14.67
N VAL A 375 15.56 -34.38 -15.08
CA VAL A 375 14.95 -34.21 -16.40
C VAL A 375 13.48 -33.89 -16.27
N TYR A 376 13.00 -33.05 -17.17
CA TYR A 376 11.61 -32.64 -17.30
C TYR A 376 11.09 -33.12 -18.65
N PRO A 377 10.19 -34.12 -18.68
CA PRO A 377 9.51 -34.49 -19.90
C PRO A 377 8.46 -33.42 -20.20
N GLY A 378 8.53 -32.85 -21.39
CA GLY A 378 7.52 -31.99 -21.97
C GLY A 378 6.69 -32.78 -22.97
N ILE A 379 5.38 -32.57 -22.98
CA ILE A 379 4.49 -33.11 -24.01
C ILE A 379 3.60 -32.00 -24.56
N ALA A 380 3.52 -31.92 -25.88
CA ALA A 380 2.65 -31.02 -26.62
C ALA A 380 1.84 -31.85 -27.62
N ALA A 381 0.57 -31.54 -27.78
CA ALA A 381 -0.14 -32.00 -28.97
C ALA A 381 0.45 -31.26 -30.18
N ASP A 382 0.64 -31.94 -31.31
CA ASP A 382 1.04 -31.30 -32.57
C ASP A 382 0.05 -30.21 -33.00
N ARG A 383 -1.20 -30.43 -32.63
CA ARG A 383 -2.34 -29.52 -32.66
C ARG A 383 -3.24 -29.93 -31.50
N TYR A 384 -3.65 -29.00 -30.65
CA TYR A 384 -4.56 -29.29 -29.53
C TYR A 384 -5.96 -29.71 -29.98
N VAL A 385 -6.27 -29.49 -31.26
CA VAL A 385 -7.51 -29.87 -31.92
C VAL A 385 -7.22 -30.77 -33.10
N GLY A 386 -7.92 -31.88 -33.22
CA GLY A 386 -8.04 -32.54 -34.53
C GLY A 386 -9.34 -33.25 -34.73
N THR A 387 -9.36 -34.18 -35.68
CA THR A 387 -10.58 -34.85 -36.13
C THR A 387 -10.45 -36.36 -35.99
N ALA A 388 -11.53 -37.01 -35.55
CA ALA A 388 -11.58 -38.44 -35.35
C ALA A 388 -11.30 -39.17 -36.67
N GLY A 389 -10.41 -40.15 -36.62
CA GLY A 389 -9.94 -40.87 -37.82
C GLY A 389 -8.76 -40.22 -38.54
N ASP A 390 -8.40 -38.96 -38.24
CA ASP A 390 -7.14 -38.37 -38.70
C ASP A 390 -6.00 -38.80 -37.79
N GLU A 391 -4.80 -38.96 -38.35
CA GLU A 391 -3.60 -39.20 -37.55
C GLU A 391 -3.21 -37.93 -36.79
N MET A 392 -2.98 -38.06 -35.49
CA MET A 392 -2.62 -36.99 -34.57
C MET A 392 -1.27 -37.33 -33.94
N ALA A 393 -0.47 -36.32 -33.62
CA ALA A 393 0.83 -36.54 -32.99
C ALA A 393 0.94 -35.85 -31.64
N PHE A 394 1.64 -36.49 -30.71
CA PHE A 394 2.19 -35.82 -29.55
C PHE A 394 3.68 -35.62 -29.77
N ASP A 395 4.08 -34.36 -29.81
CA ASP A 395 5.46 -33.98 -29.77
C ASP A 395 5.95 -34.06 -28.33
N LEU A 396 7.12 -34.65 -28.14
CA LEU A 396 7.78 -34.82 -26.87
C LEU A 396 9.04 -33.97 -26.86
N ALA A 397 9.31 -33.38 -25.72
CA ALA A 397 10.60 -32.79 -25.38
C ALA A 397 11.08 -33.51 -24.13
N VAL A 398 12.36 -33.82 -24.02
CA VAL A 398 12.95 -34.00 -22.70
C VAL A 398 14.09 -33.04 -22.59
N VAL A 399 14.03 -32.23 -21.54
CA VAL A 399 15.04 -31.23 -21.23
C VAL A 399 15.58 -31.45 -19.83
N GLU A 400 16.77 -30.96 -19.58
CA GLU A 400 17.27 -30.73 -18.22
C GLU A 400 16.58 -29.48 -17.64
N TRP A 401 16.79 -29.21 -16.35
CA TRP A 401 16.17 -28.06 -15.68
C TRP A 401 16.61 -26.69 -16.20
N ASP A 402 17.68 -26.62 -17.01
CA ASP A 402 18.17 -25.41 -17.66
C ASP A 402 17.58 -25.23 -19.08
N GLY A 403 16.73 -26.18 -19.51
CA GLY A 403 16.11 -26.19 -20.83
C GLY A 403 16.93 -26.89 -21.91
N GLU A 404 18.14 -27.38 -21.61
CA GLU A 404 18.96 -28.08 -22.60
C GLU A 404 18.37 -29.45 -22.96
N PRO A 405 18.39 -29.86 -24.23
CA PRO A 405 17.75 -31.09 -24.69
C PRO A 405 18.50 -32.37 -24.30
N VAL A 406 17.77 -33.39 -23.84
CA VAL A 406 18.32 -34.71 -23.46
C VAL A 406 18.10 -35.73 -24.58
N ALA A 407 19.19 -36.14 -25.24
CA ALA A 407 19.14 -37.09 -26.36
C ALA A 407 19.10 -38.57 -25.91
N ASN A 408 18.46 -39.43 -26.71
CA ASN A 408 18.30 -40.87 -26.48
C ASN A 408 17.62 -41.22 -25.14
N GLN A 409 16.84 -40.30 -24.57
CA GLN A 409 16.11 -40.51 -23.34
C GLN A 409 14.91 -41.42 -23.59
N PRO A 410 14.80 -42.58 -22.91
CA PRO A 410 13.60 -43.42 -22.98
C PRO A 410 12.42 -42.69 -22.35
N VAL A 411 11.32 -42.62 -23.09
CA VAL A 411 10.06 -42.02 -22.63
C VAL A 411 8.92 -43.01 -22.87
N THR A 412 7.96 -43.02 -21.96
CA THR A 412 6.70 -43.74 -22.17
C THR A 412 5.58 -42.72 -22.34
N VAL A 413 4.75 -42.92 -23.36
CA VAL A 413 3.56 -42.11 -23.60
C VAL A 413 2.33 -42.99 -23.45
N GLU A 414 1.42 -42.60 -22.59
CA GLU A 414 0.12 -43.26 -22.39
C GLU A 414 -0.98 -42.29 -22.81
N VAL A 415 -1.76 -42.66 -23.82
CA VAL A 415 -2.90 -41.87 -24.29
C VAL A 415 -4.19 -42.51 -23.77
N VAL A 416 -4.96 -41.73 -23.03
CA VAL A 416 -6.26 -42.13 -22.49
C VAL A 416 -7.38 -41.27 -23.08
N GLU A 417 -8.51 -41.89 -23.43
CA GLU A 417 -9.77 -41.20 -23.70
C GLU A 417 -10.38 -40.83 -22.34
N ARG A 418 -10.59 -39.54 -22.09
CA ARG A 418 -11.33 -39.07 -20.93
C ARG A 418 -12.81 -39.03 -21.29
N ARG A 419 -13.57 -40.03 -20.84
CA ARG A 419 -15.02 -40.08 -21.04
C ARG A 419 -15.74 -39.61 -19.79
N TRP A 420 -16.56 -38.59 -19.97
CA TRP A 420 -17.41 -38.06 -18.92
C TRP A 420 -18.70 -38.87 -18.81
N TYR A 421 -18.99 -39.32 -17.59
CA TYR A 421 -20.29 -39.84 -17.20
C TYR A 421 -20.95 -38.80 -16.30
N SER A 422 -21.83 -38.02 -16.91
CA SER A 422 -22.69 -37.06 -16.20
C SER A 422 -24.02 -37.75 -15.90
N VAL A 423 -24.32 -37.95 -14.63
CA VAL A 423 -25.62 -38.45 -14.16
C VAL A 423 -26.32 -37.38 -13.36
N GLN A 424 -27.65 -37.32 -13.49
CA GLN A 424 -28.48 -36.52 -12.61
C GLN A 424 -28.73 -37.31 -11.32
N GLU A 425 -28.23 -36.81 -10.19
CA GLU A 425 -28.49 -37.37 -8.87
C GLU A 425 -29.33 -36.40 -8.05
N GLU A 426 -30.31 -36.93 -7.34
CA GLU A 426 -31.08 -36.19 -6.34
C GLU A 426 -30.27 -36.20 -5.03
N ASN A 427 -29.78 -35.04 -4.58
CA ASN A 427 -29.02 -34.95 -3.34
C ASN A 427 -29.93 -35.11 -2.10
N GLU A 428 -29.35 -35.15 -0.90
CA GLU A 428 -30.12 -35.31 0.36
C GLU A 428 -31.13 -34.16 0.62
N ALA A 429 -31.05 -33.06 -0.13
CA ALA A 429 -31.97 -31.93 -0.08
C ALA A 429 -33.08 -32.00 -1.15
N GLY A 430 -33.10 -33.01 -2.02
CA GLY A 430 -34.10 -33.18 -3.09
C GLY A 430 -33.75 -32.47 -4.40
N GLU A 431 -32.51 -32.00 -4.57
CA GLU A 431 -32.07 -31.24 -5.74
C GLU A 431 -31.45 -32.16 -6.80
N VAL A 432 -31.87 -32.01 -8.06
CA VAL A 432 -31.30 -32.76 -9.19
C VAL A 432 -30.02 -32.07 -9.67
N ILE A 433 -28.87 -32.59 -9.25
CA ILE A 433 -27.54 -32.07 -9.62
C ILE A 433 -26.86 -32.99 -10.64
N TRP A 434 -26.13 -32.41 -11.60
CA TRP A 434 -25.25 -33.18 -12.49
C TRP A 434 -23.98 -33.56 -11.75
N ARG A 435 -23.83 -34.84 -11.39
CA ARG A 435 -22.58 -35.39 -10.89
C ARG A 435 -21.82 -35.98 -12.07
N SER A 436 -20.70 -35.37 -12.42
CA SER A 436 -19.82 -35.83 -13.48
C SER A 436 -18.64 -36.59 -12.88
N SER A 437 -18.41 -37.81 -13.34
CA SER A 437 -17.18 -38.57 -13.09
C SER A 437 -16.48 -38.79 -14.42
N VAL A 438 -15.15 -38.73 -14.40
CA VAL A 438 -14.31 -39.01 -15.56
C VAL A 438 -13.76 -40.42 -15.46
N GLU A 439 -13.95 -41.21 -16.51
CA GLU A 439 -13.25 -42.47 -16.69
C GLU A 439 -12.12 -42.22 -17.69
N GLU A 440 -10.88 -42.52 -17.30
CA GLU A 440 -9.75 -42.55 -18.21
C GLU A 440 -9.66 -43.95 -18.82
N ILE A 441 -9.98 -44.07 -20.11
CA ILE A 441 -9.98 -45.33 -20.84
C ILE A 441 -8.71 -45.37 -21.68
N PRO A 442 -7.79 -46.32 -21.46
CA PRO A 442 -6.58 -46.44 -22.27
C PRO A 442 -6.91 -46.63 -23.75
N VAL A 443 -6.28 -45.82 -24.60
CA VAL A 443 -6.44 -45.85 -26.06
C VAL A 443 -5.19 -46.40 -26.72
N ASP A 444 -4.03 -45.86 -26.34
CA ASP A 444 -2.75 -46.30 -26.87
C ASP A 444 -1.64 -46.12 -25.83
N ALA A 445 -0.56 -46.90 -25.96
CA ALA A 445 0.59 -46.82 -25.08
C ALA A 445 1.89 -47.09 -25.86
N PHE A 446 2.81 -46.14 -25.80
CA PHE A 446 4.09 -46.17 -26.48
C PHE A 446 5.19 -46.34 -25.44
N THR A 447 5.80 -47.52 -25.36
CA THR A 447 6.84 -47.82 -24.35
C THR A 447 8.26 -47.84 -24.90
N ASP A 448 8.42 -47.88 -26.22
CA ASP A 448 9.71 -47.96 -26.91
C ASP A 448 10.05 -46.67 -27.65
N VAL A 449 9.84 -45.51 -27.00
CA VAL A 449 10.10 -44.18 -27.58
C VAL A 449 11.39 -43.62 -26.98
N THR A 450 12.26 -43.09 -27.82
CA THR A 450 13.51 -42.45 -27.41
C THR A 450 13.64 -41.10 -28.09
N THR A 451 14.09 -40.08 -27.36
CA THR A 451 14.38 -38.77 -27.94
C THR A 451 15.55 -38.80 -28.92
N ASP A 452 15.53 -37.92 -29.90
CA ASP A 452 16.58 -37.70 -30.89
C ASP A 452 17.70 -36.79 -30.36
N GLY A 453 18.62 -36.38 -31.24
CA GLY A 453 19.75 -35.50 -30.87
C GLY A 453 19.37 -34.09 -30.43
N SER A 454 18.10 -33.68 -30.61
CA SER A 454 17.54 -32.41 -30.14
C SER A 454 16.62 -32.59 -28.93
N GLY A 455 16.66 -33.75 -28.28
CA GLY A 455 15.81 -34.06 -27.13
C GLY A 455 14.33 -34.18 -27.50
N ARG A 456 14.03 -34.39 -28.78
CA ARG A 456 12.66 -34.47 -29.30
C ARG A 456 12.28 -35.90 -29.63
N ALA A 457 11.02 -36.24 -29.45
CA ALA A 457 10.44 -37.43 -30.05
C ALA A 457 9.01 -37.08 -30.48
N SER A 458 8.39 -37.94 -31.28
CA SER A 458 6.98 -37.83 -31.55
C SER A 458 6.36 -39.22 -31.55
N VAL A 459 5.11 -39.28 -31.10
CA VAL A 459 4.27 -40.47 -31.21
C VAL A 459 3.02 -40.09 -31.97
N THR A 460 2.60 -40.94 -32.89
CA THR A 460 1.38 -40.75 -33.66
C THR A 460 0.34 -41.75 -33.21
N PHE A 461 -0.90 -41.29 -33.04
CA PHE A 461 -2.04 -42.14 -32.78
C PHE A 461 -3.24 -41.65 -33.59
N THR A 462 -4.19 -42.54 -33.86
CA THR A 462 -5.43 -42.17 -34.55
C THR A 462 -6.57 -42.24 -33.53
N PRO A 463 -7.12 -41.10 -33.06
CA PRO A 463 -8.25 -41.12 -32.14
C PRO A 463 -9.44 -41.80 -32.81
N PRO A 464 -9.98 -42.88 -32.21
CA PRO A 464 -11.05 -43.66 -32.82
C PRO A 464 -12.38 -42.92 -32.88
N ARG A 465 -12.57 -41.90 -32.02
CA ARG A 465 -13.79 -41.09 -31.87
C ARG A 465 -13.46 -39.67 -31.44
N GLY A 466 -14.40 -38.75 -31.61
CA GLY A 466 -14.30 -37.42 -31.00
C GLY A 466 -14.38 -37.51 -29.47
N GLY A 467 -13.68 -36.63 -28.75
CA GLY A 467 -13.49 -36.73 -27.30
C GLY A 467 -12.36 -35.85 -26.76
N VAL A 468 -12.26 -35.81 -25.42
CA VAL A 468 -11.04 -35.35 -24.73
C VAL A 468 -10.11 -36.55 -24.61
N TYR A 469 -8.87 -36.39 -25.05
CA TYR A 469 -7.80 -37.33 -24.80
C TYR A 469 -6.78 -36.65 -23.89
N ARG A 470 -6.16 -37.41 -22.99
CA ARG A 470 -5.02 -36.96 -22.21
C ARG A 470 -3.86 -37.88 -22.51
N ALA A 471 -2.70 -37.28 -22.79
CA ALA A 471 -1.48 -38.01 -22.98
C ALA A 471 -0.54 -37.73 -21.81
N TYR A 472 -0.17 -38.79 -21.10
CA TYR A 472 0.87 -38.74 -20.08
C TYR A 472 2.19 -39.08 -20.72
N VAL A 473 3.19 -38.23 -20.54
CA VAL A 473 4.59 -38.59 -20.78
C VAL A 473 5.25 -38.88 -19.45
N ARG A 474 5.91 -40.03 -19.35
CA ARG A 474 6.73 -40.39 -18.19
C ARG A 474 8.14 -40.69 -18.63
N THR A 475 9.10 -40.25 -17.84
CA THR A 475 10.51 -40.55 -18.04
C THR A 475 11.17 -40.75 -16.69
N ARG A 476 12.33 -41.40 -16.68
CA ARG A 476 13.15 -41.55 -15.48
C ARG A 476 14.50 -40.93 -15.70
N ASP A 477 14.94 -40.13 -14.74
CA ASP A 477 16.30 -39.62 -14.76
C ASP A 477 17.33 -40.74 -14.51
N ALA A 478 18.62 -40.42 -14.63
CA ALA A 478 19.70 -41.38 -14.40
C ALA A 478 19.72 -41.98 -12.97
N ARG A 479 19.00 -41.37 -12.01
CA ARG A 479 18.85 -41.85 -10.62
C ARG A 479 17.62 -42.74 -10.43
N GLY A 480 16.79 -42.87 -11.46
CA GLY A 480 15.55 -43.64 -11.44
C GLY A 480 14.34 -42.89 -10.89
N VAL A 481 14.48 -41.58 -10.63
CA VAL A 481 13.36 -40.71 -10.23
C VAL A 481 12.46 -40.51 -11.42
N GLU A 482 11.16 -40.78 -11.25
CA GLU A 482 10.17 -40.60 -12.30
C GLU A 482 9.73 -39.14 -12.35
N ALA A 483 9.71 -38.58 -13.55
CA ALA A 483 9.08 -37.31 -13.87
C ALA A 483 7.93 -37.56 -14.83
N THR A 484 6.83 -36.85 -14.60
CA THR A 484 5.60 -37.00 -15.36
C THR A 484 5.11 -35.63 -15.78
N ALA A 485 4.68 -35.52 -17.03
CA ALA A 485 3.89 -34.41 -17.50
C ALA A 485 2.69 -34.94 -18.26
N SER A 486 1.67 -34.11 -18.42
CA SER A 486 0.53 -34.43 -19.26
C SER A 486 0.11 -33.25 -20.11
N THR A 487 -0.45 -33.57 -21.26
CA THR A 487 -1.18 -32.62 -22.10
C THR A 487 -2.49 -33.24 -22.52
N TYR A 488 -3.36 -32.39 -23.02
CA TYR A 488 -4.68 -32.76 -23.47
C TYR A 488 -4.81 -32.51 -24.97
N LEU A 489 -5.60 -33.34 -25.62
CA LEU A 489 -5.98 -33.22 -27.02
C LEU A 489 -7.49 -33.31 -27.13
N TRP A 490 -8.09 -32.39 -27.86
CA TRP A 490 -9.51 -32.39 -28.15
C TRP A 490 -9.74 -32.84 -29.59
N VAL A 491 -10.60 -33.82 -29.75
CA VAL A 491 -10.86 -34.43 -31.06
C VAL A 491 -12.31 -34.18 -31.44
N SER A 492 -12.51 -33.47 -32.55
CA SER A 492 -13.78 -33.31 -33.25
C SER A 492 -14.19 -34.61 -33.92
N GLY A 493 -15.48 -34.86 -34.07
CA GLY A 493 -15.98 -36.03 -34.78
C GLY A 493 -17.38 -35.80 -35.30
N GLY A 494 -17.78 -36.54 -36.33
CA GLY A 494 -19.16 -36.48 -36.85
C GLY A 494 -20.20 -37.14 -35.93
N ASP A 495 -19.75 -37.97 -34.99
CA ASP A 495 -20.57 -38.60 -33.95
C ASP A 495 -20.58 -37.73 -32.68
N TYR A 496 -21.66 -37.83 -31.89
CA TYR A 496 -21.79 -37.11 -30.62
C TYR A 496 -20.62 -37.39 -29.66
N VAL A 497 -19.98 -36.32 -29.19
CA VAL A 497 -18.93 -36.36 -28.18
C VAL A 497 -19.52 -35.99 -26.83
N ALA A 498 -19.39 -36.88 -25.83
CA ALA A 498 -19.84 -36.61 -24.47
C ALA A 498 -18.82 -35.72 -23.73
N TRP A 499 -18.87 -34.41 -24.00
CA TRP A 499 -18.17 -33.41 -23.19
C TRP A 499 -18.74 -33.38 -21.75
N ARG A 500 -17.95 -32.93 -20.77
CA ARG A 500 -18.41 -32.77 -19.38
C ARG A 500 -19.68 -31.91 -19.38
N ARG A 501 -20.80 -32.46 -18.88
CA ARG A 501 -22.01 -31.67 -18.65
C ARG A 501 -21.97 -31.14 -17.23
N THR A 502 -21.72 -29.85 -17.12
CA THR A 502 -21.93 -29.06 -15.92
C THR A 502 -23.32 -28.44 -15.97
N SER A 503 -23.93 -28.20 -14.81
CA SER A 503 -25.21 -27.48 -14.70
C SER A 503 -25.07 -25.98 -15.03
N ASP A 504 -23.86 -25.50 -15.32
CA ASP A 504 -23.55 -24.11 -15.61
C ASP A 504 -23.83 -23.74 -17.08
N ARG A 505 -23.69 -22.45 -17.42
CA ARG A 505 -23.89 -21.89 -18.77
C ARG A 505 -22.58 -21.80 -19.57
N ALA A 506 -21.53 -22.50 -19.13
CA ALA A 506 -20.17 -22.42 -19.67
C ALA A 506 -19.83 -23.58 -20.64
N PHE A 507 -18.82 -23.37 -21.50
CA PHE A 507 -18.07 -24.41 -22.19
C PHE A 507 -16.59 -24.00 -22.36
N ASP A 508 -15.71 -24.98 -22.50
CA ASP A 508 -14.27 -24.73 -22.62
C ASP A 508 -13.89 -24.21 -24.01
N LEU A 509 -13.12 -23.13 -24.04
CA LEU A 509 -12.32 -22.73 -25.19
C LEU A 509 -10.90 -23.26 -25.02
N VAL A 510 -10.34 -23.81 -26.09
CA VAL A 510 -8.98 -24.41 -26.04
C VAL A 510 -8.09 -23.72 -27.04
N ALA A 511 -7.12 -22.95 -26.56
CA ALA A 511 -6.11 -22.33 -27.40
C ALA A 511 -4.93 -23.28 -27.64
N ASP A 512 -4.18 -23.06 -28.72
CA ASP A 512 -2.97 -23.82 -29.04
C ASP A 512 -1.77 -23.45 -28.16
N GLN A 513 -1.73 -22.22 -27.62
CA GLN A 513 -0.67 -21.74 -26.74
C GLN A 513 -1.24 -20.83 -25.63
N GLU A 514 -0.51 -20.74 -24.51
CA GLU A 514 -0.86 -19.87 -23.36
C GLU A 514 -0.30 -18.44 -23.51
N SER A 515 0.79 -18.27 -24.25
CA SER A 515 1.47 -16.99 -24.46
C SER A 515 1.90 -16.83 -25.93
N TYR A 516 1.71 -15.62 -26.45
CA TYR A 516 1.98 -15.28 -27.84
C TYR A 516 2.88 -14.05 -27.96
N ARG A 517 3.53 -13.92 -29.12
CA ARG A 517 4.24 -12.72 -29.53
C ARG A 517 3.40 -11.94 -30.54
N PRO A 518 3.50 -10.60 -30.56
CA PRO A 518 2.99 -9.83 -31.69
C PRO A 518 3.51 -10.40 -33.02
N GLY A 519 2.58 -10.76 -33.92
CA GLY A 519 2.86 -11.43 -35.18
C GLY A 519 2.49 -12.92 -35.24
N ASP A 520 2.23 -13.57 -34.10
CA ASP A 520 1.74 -14.96 -34.05
C ASP A 520 0.27 -15.07 -34.50
N THR A 521 -0.23 -16.28 -34.71
CA THR A 521 -1.66 -16.56 -34.96
C THR A 521 -2.14 -17.64 -34.00
N ALA A 522 -3.05 -17.30 -33.09
CA ALA A 522 -3.67 -18.22 -32.16
C ALA A 522 -4.73 -19.08 -32.85
N GLU A 523 -4.75 -20.39 -32.58
CA GLU A 523 -5.78 -21.33 -33.00
C GLU A 523 -6.63 -21.74 -31.79
N LEU A 524 -7.93 -21.45 -31.85
CA LEU A 524 -8.88 -21.66 -30.77
C LEU A 524 -9.93 -22.72 -31.15
N LEU A 525 -10.05 -23.79 -30.35
CA LEU A 525 -11.15 -24.73 -30.46
C LEU A 525 -12.42 -24.20 -29.81
N ILE A 526 -13.48 -24.16 -30.60
CA ILE A 526 -14.85 -23.97 -30.14
C ILE A 526 -15.48 -25.37 -30.00
N ALA A 527 -15.38 -25.97 -28.82
CA ALA A 527 -15.99 -27.27 -28.51
C ALA A 527 -17.45 -27.09 -28.08
N SER A 528 -18.33 -26.76 -29.03
CA SER A 528 -19.75 -26.56 -28.76
C SER A 528 -20.38 -27.81 -28.13
N PRO A 529 -21.12 -27.68 -27.00
CA PRO A 529 -21.79 -28.82 -26.38
C PRO A 529 -23.12 -29.18 -27.07
N PHE A 530 -23.57 -28.40 -28.06
CA PHE A 530 -24.82 -28.64 -28.78
C PHE A 530 -24.65 -29.69 -29.90
N GLN A 531 -25.71 -30.47 -30.13
CA GLN A 531 -25.78 -31.39 -31.26
C GLN A 531 -26.33 -30.69 -32.51
N GLY A 532 -25.73 -30.94 -33.68
CA GLY A 532 -26.16 -30.35 -34.96
C GLY A 532 -25.73 -28.89 -35.15
N GLU A 533 -26.23 -28.26 -36.21
CA GLU A 533 -25.84 -26.89 -36.59
C GLU A 533 -26.20 -25.87 -35.49
N ALA A 534 -25.28 -24.95 -35.23
CA ALA A 534 -25.42 -23.81 -34.33
C ALA A 534 -24.67 -22.59 -34.89
N VAL A 535 -24.83 -21.42 -34.27
CA VAL A 535 -24.11 -20.21 -34.67
C VAL A 535 -23.40 -19.60 -33.47
N ALA A 536 -22.16 -19.17 -33.65
CA ALA A 536 -21.34 -18.57 -32.62
C ALA A 536 -21.00 -17.11 -32.92
N LEU A 537 -21.12 -16.23 -31.93
CA LEU A 537 -20.50 -14.91 -31.92
C LEU A 537 -19.15 -15.01 -31.22
N VAL A 538 -18.08 -14.73 -31.95
CA VAL A 538 -16.70 -14.66 -31.43
C VAL A 538 -16.32 -13.19 -31.28
N THR A 539 -15.87 -12.78 -30.11
CA THR A 539 -15.43 -11.41 -29.83
C THR A 539 -14.06 -11.42 -29.16
N VAL A 540 -13.16 -10.57 -29.65
CA VAL A 540 -11.86 -10.27 -29.03
C VAL A 540 -12.03 -9.00 -28.23
N GLU A 541 -11.81 -9.08 -26.93
CA GLU A 541 -12.22 -8.06 -25.97
C GLU A 541 -11.19 -7.85 -24.85
N ARG A 542 -11.17 -6.63 -24.30
CA ARG A 542 -10.44 -6.27 -23.06
C ARG A 542 -11.11 -5.08 -22.39
N GLY A 543 -10.56 -3.87 -22.53
CA GLY A 543 -11.27 -2.63 -22.22
C GLY A 543 -12.29 -2.27 -23.29
N HIS A 544 -12.00 -2.65 -24.54
CA HIS A 544 -12.86 -2.49 -25.70
C HIS A 544 -13.14 -3.82 -26.43
N ILE A 545 -14.17 -3.84 -27.27
CA ILE A 545 -14.50 -4.85 -28.27
C ILE A 545 -13.59 -4.59 -29.47
N LYS A 546 -12.40 -5.18 -29.46
CA LYS A 546 -11.37 -5.01 -30.49
C LYS A 546 -11.80 -5.57 -31.84
N SER A 547 -12.48 -6.72 -31.84
CA SER A 547 -13.05 -7.31 -33.06
C SER A 547 -14.17 -8.30 -32.76
N TYR A 548 -15.06 -8.53 -33.72
CA TYR A 548 -16.16 -9.48 -33.60
C TYR A 548 -16.43 -10.20 -34.93
N ASP A 549 -16.87 -11.45 -34.87
CA ASP A 549 -17.18 -12.29 -36.01
C ASP A 549 -18.33 -13.27 -35.70
N VAL A 550 -19.13 -13.63 -36.71
CA VAL A 550 -20.23 -14.60 -36.58
C VAL A 550 -19.88 -15.85 -37.39
N VAL A 551 -19.65 -16.94 -36.68
CA VAL A 551 -19.14 -18.19 -37.23
C VAL A 551 -20.23 -19.26 -37.19
N PRO A 552 -20.65 -19.82 -38.35
CA PRO A 552 -21.52 -20.98 -38.36
C PRO A 552 -20.74 -22.22 -37.85
N LEU A 553 -21.36 -22.97 -36.93
CA LEU A 553 -20.83 -24.21 -36.41
C LEU A 553 -21.56 -25.38 -37.07
N GLU A 554 -20.98 -25.93 -38.14
CA GLU A 554 -21.53 -27.10 -38.85
C GLU A 554 -21.46 -28.39 -38.00
N THR A 555 -20.51 -28.44 -37.08
CA THR A 555 -20.28 -29.54 -36.13
C THR A 555 -20.19 -28.98 -34.71
N ASN A 556 -20.16 -29.88 -33.73
CA ASN A 556 -19.96 -29.52 -32.33
C ASN A 556 -18.48 -29.18 -32.00
N SER A 557 -17.64 -28.92 -33.00
CA SER A 557 -16.21 -28.66 -32.85
C SER A 557 -15.61 -27.95 -34.07
N THR A 558 -15.25 -26.67 -33.89
CA THR A 558 -14.75 -25.76 -34.95
C THR A 558 -13.46 -25.07 -34.50
N ILE A 559 -12.49 -24.87 -35.39
CA ILE A 559 -11.25 -24.12 -35.12
C ILE A 559 -11.40 -22.67 -35.62
N TYR A 560 -11.13 -21.70 -34.76
CA TYR A 560 -11.06 -20.27 -35.05
C TYR A 560 -9.61 -19.80 -35.04
N ARG A 561 -9.21 -18.91 -35.97
CA ARG A 561 -7.82 -18.40 -36.08
C ARG A 561 -7.77 -16.90 -35.85
N LEU A 562 -6.98 -16.47 -34.87
CA LEU A 562 -6.84 -15.06 -34.46
C LEU A 562 -5.39 -14.57 -34.62
N PRO A 563 -5.11 -13.62 -35.53
CA PRO A 563 -3.81 -12.95 -35.58
C PRO A 563 -3.54 -12.11 -34.32
N ILE A 564 -2.37 -12.25 -33.70
CA ILE A 564 -1.96 -11.52 -32.50
C ILE A 564 -1.19 -10.26 -32.89
N THR A 565 -1.59 -9.10 -32.36
CA THR A 565 -1.01 -7.78 -32.64
C THR A 565 -0.45 -7.12 -31.38
N GLY A 566 0.43 -6.13 -31.52
CA GLY A 566 1.09 -5.46 -30.38
C GLY A 566 0.14 -4.76 -29.40
N ASP A 567 -1.00 -4.25 -29.87
CA ASP A 567 -2.03 -3.61 -29.03
C ASP A 567 -2.80 -4.60 -28.15
N MET A 568 -2.60 -5.91 -28.35
CA MET A 568 -3.10 -6.98 -27.49
C MET A 568 -2.17 -7.24 -26.30
N ALA A 569 -0.97 -6.62 -26.25
CA ALA A 569 -0.12 -6.66 -25.07
C ALA A 569 -0.76 -5.92 -23.88
N PRO A 570 -0.53 -6.36 -22.63
CA PRO A 570 0.15 -7.60 -22.24
C PRO A 570 -0.79 -8.83 -22.22
N ASN A 571 -2.09 -8.64 -22.42
CA ASN A 571 -3.07 -9.72 -22.52
C ASN A 571 -4.35 -9.30 -23.28
N VAL A 572 -5.10 -10.27 -23.79
CA VAL A 572 -6.41 -10.08 -24.45
C VAL A 572 -7.35 -11.25 -24.14
N PHE A 573 -8.67 -11.03 -24.23
CA PHE A 573 -9.67 -12.07 -24.01
C PHE A 573 -10.41 -12.41 -25.31
N VAL A 574 -10.73 -13.68 -25.50
CA VAL A 574 -11.59 -14.16 -26.59
C VAL A 574 -12.83 -14.80 -25.98
N SER A 575 -13.99 -14.21 -26.25
CA SER A 575 -15.30 -14.69 -25.80
C SER A 575 -16.06 -15.29 -26.98
N VAL A 576 -16.66 -16.46 -26.77
CA VAL A 576 -17.46 -17.16 -27.77
C VAL A 576 -18.83 -17.49 -27.18
N LEU A 577 -19.89 -16.90 -27.75
CA LEU A 577 -21.27 -17.18 -27.40
C LEU A 577 -21.92 -18.03 -28.50
N VAL A 578 -22.36 -19.23 -28.17
CA VAL A 578 -23.09 -20.12 -29.10
C VAL A 578 -24.58 -20.07 -28.80
N ILE A 579 -25.40 -19.81 -29.81
CA ILE A 579 -26.88 -19.88 -29.75
C ILE A 579 -27.36 -21.14 -30.48
N LYS A 580 -28.28 -21.86 -29.85
CA LYS A 580 -28.91 -23.06 -30.41
C LYS A 580 -30.44 -22.93 -30.39
N GLY A 581 -31.06 -23.05 -31.56
CA GLY A 581 -32.51 -23.09 -31.73
C GLY A 581 -33.16 -24.37 -31.22
N VAL A 582 -34.46 -24.50 -31.46
CA VAL A 582 -35.30 -25.64 -31.05
C VAL A 582 -35.20 -26.77 -32.07
N ASP A 583 -34.80 -27.96 -31.61
CA ASP A 583 -34.86 -29.19 -32.40
C ASP A 583 -35.20 -30.42 -31.53
N ALA A 584 -35.12 -31.64 -32.09
CA ALA A 584 -35.48 -32.86 -31.40
C ALA A 584 -34.59 -33.18 -30.18
N ASN A 585 -33.36 -32.65 -30.15
CA ASN A 585 -32.38 -32.84 -29.08
C ASN A 585 -32.27 -31.61 -28.16
N ASN A 586 -32.77 -30.44 -28.60
CA ASN A 586 -32.83 -29.20 -27.84
C ASN A 586 -34.26 -28.63 -27.84
N PRO A 587 -35.13 -29.02 -26.89
CA PRO A 587 -36.56 -28.73 -26.94
C PRO A 587 -36.93 -27.26 -26.66
N ALA A 588 -35.96 -26.41 -26.28
CA ALA A 588 -36.10 -24.98 -26.08
C ALA A 588 -34.81 -24.29 -26.56
N SER A 589 -34.90 -23.02 -26.98
CA SER A 589 -33.73 -22.22 -27.34
C SER A 589 -32.76 -22.15 -26.17
N ASP A 590 -31.47 -22.40 -26.43
CA ASP A 590 -30.43 -22.47 -25.40
C ASP A 590 -29.13 -21.80 -25.89
N PHE A 591 -28.24 -21.51 -24.96
CA PHE A 591 -26.96 -20.88 -25.26
C PHE A 591 -25.84 -21.35 -24.33
N LYS A 592 -24.60 -21.17 -24.80
CA LYS A 592 -23.38 -21.45 -24.03
C LYS A 592 -22.31 -20.41 -24.32
N VAL A 593 -21.55 -20.03 -23.29
CA VAL A 593 -20.43 -19.08 -23.40
C VAL A 593 -19.12 -19.76 -23.03
N GLY A 594 -18.06 -19.44 -23.73
CA GLY A 594 -16.68 -19.75 -23.34
C GLY A 594 -15.84 -18.49 -23.41
N ILE A 595 -14.88 -18.32 -22.51
CA ILE A 595 -13.94 -17.18 -22.50
C ILE A 595 -12.54 -17.71 -22.24
N ALA A 596 -11.56 -17.25 -23.02
CA ALA A 596 -10.14 -17.55 -22.85
C ALA A 596 -9.32 -16.26 -22.75
N GLN A 597 -8.31 -16.23 -21.87
CA GLN A 597 -7.32 -15.15 -21.78
C GLN A 597 -6.03 -15.59 -22.47
N PHE A 598 -5.47 -14.73 -23.32
CA PHE A 598 -4.15 -14.92 -23.94
C PHE A 598 -3.18 -13.90 -23.37
N SER A 599 -1.99 -14.37 -23.00
CA SER A 599 -0.87 -13.50 -22.59
C SER A 599 -0.05 -13.11 -23.81
N VAL A 600 0.38 -11.86 -23.90
CA VAL A 600 1.12 -11.30 -25.03
C VAL A 600 2.37 -10.58 -24.51
N GLU A 601 3.53 -10.85 -25.10
CA GLU A 601 4.81 -10.23 -24.69
C GLU A 601 4.77 -8.69 -24.84
N ARG A 602 5.48 -7.98 -23.95
CA ARG A 602 5.45 -6.50 -23.80
C ARG A 602 6.79 -5.80 -24.08
N ASP A 603 7.69 -6.47 -24.80
CA ASP A 603 9.05 -5.98 -25.01
C ASP A 603 9.09 -4.66 -25.81
N GLU A 604 8.11 -4.44 -26.70
CA GLU A 604 7.99 -3.21 -27.51
C GLU A 604 7.70 -1.96 -26.65
N GLN A 605 7.22 -2.13 -25.42
CA GLN A 605 6.88 -1.03 -24.50
C GLN A 605 8.04 -0.65 -23.55
N ALA A 606 9.14 -1.43 -23.53
CA ALA A 606 10.25 -1.26 -22.61
C ALA A 606 11.39 -0.40 -23.20
N LEU A 607 11.98 0.46 -22.37
CA LEU A 607 13.22 1.19 -22.65
C LEU A 607 14.41 0.54 -21.95
N SER A 608 15.56 0.53 -22.63
CA SER A 608 16.86 0.25 -22.02
C SER A 608 17.45 1.55 -21.47
N VAL A 609 17.68 1.60 -20.15
CA VAL A 609 18.28 2.76 -19.46
C VAL A 609 19.62 2.33 -18.86
N GLU A 610 20.68 3.07 -19.16
CA GLU A 610 22.03 2.87 -18.64
C GLU A 610 22.50 4.14 -17.94
N VAL A 611 23.06 4.01 -16.73
CA VAL A 611 23.66 5.13 -15.98
C VAL A 611 25.10 4.76 -15.62
N ILE A 612 26.06 5.57 -16.05
CA ILE A 612 27.49 5.26 -15.95
C ILE A 612 28.20 6.38 -15.17
N PRO A 613 28.74 6.12 -13.96
CA PRO A 613 29.62 7.07 -13.28
C PRO A 613 31.02 7.11 -13.94
N ASP A 614 31.73 8.23 -13.81
CA ASP A 614 33.11 8.38 -14.29
C ASP A 614 34.13 7.54 -13.48
N ARG A 615 33.77 7.16 -12.25
CA ARG A 615 34.61 6.42 -11.28
C ARG A 615 33.77 5.49 -10.41
N ASP A 616 34.37 4.36 -9.99
CA ASP A 616 33.69 3.36 -9.12
C ASP A 616 33.82 3.65 -7.60
N VAL A 617 34.90 4.34 -7.20
CA VAL A 617 35.20 4.66 -5.79
C VAL A 617 35.71 6.10 -5.70
N VAL A 618 35.16 6.85 -4.75
CA VAL A 618 35.40 8.28 -4.58
C VAL A 618 35.56 8.65 -3.11
N GLY A 619 36.09 9.85 -2.84
CA GLY A 619 36.18 10.40 -1.49
C GLY A 619 34.92 11.20 -1.11
N PRO A 620 34.64 11.37 0.19
CA PRO A 620 33.64 12.34 0.66
C PRO A 620 33.97 13.75 0.14
N GLY A 621 32.96 14.47 -0.34
CA GLY A 621 33.12 15.80 -0.95
C GLY A 621 33.61 15.83 -2.40
N ASP A 622 33.90 14.68 -3.03
CA ASP A 622 34.26 14.60 -4.44
C ASP A 622 33.06 14.93 -5.35
N THR A 623 33.33 15.52 -6.52
CA THR A 623 32.35 15.67 -7.61
C THR A 623 32.44 14.51 -8.60
N VAL A 624 31.31 13.86 -8.90
CA VAL A 624 31.16 12.69 -9.77
C VAL A 624 30.35 13.08 -11.00
N GLU A 625 30.77 12.63 -12.18
CA GLU A 625 30.02 12.83 -13.44
C GLU A 625 29.30 11.54 -13.82
N TYR A 626 27.99 11.64 -14.08
CA TYR A 626 27.16 10.52 -14.55
C TYR A 626 26.71 10.76 -15.98
N THR A 627 26.84 9.73 -16.82
CA THR A 627 26.27 9.69 -18.18
C THR A 627 25.05 8.78 -18.19
N VAL A 628 23.91 9.29 -18.64
CA VAL A 628 22.64 8.57 -18.82
C VAL A 628 22.44 8.28 -20.30
N ARG A 629 22.07 7.04 -20.65
CA ARG A 629 21.71 6.63 -22.02
C ARG A 629 20.36 5.92 -22.05
N VAL A 630 19.49 6.30 -22.99
CA VAL A 630 18.16 5.71 -23.15
C VAL A 630 17.94 5.22 -24.58
N ARG A 631 17.47 3.97 -24.73
CA ARG A 631 17.20 3.33 -26.04
C ARG A 631 15.86 2.59 -26.04
N ASP A 632 15.24 2.50 -27.22
CA ASP A 632 14.06 1.66 -27.44
C ASP A 632 14.43 0.16 -27.57
N PHE A 633 13.41 -0.68 -27.70
CA PHE A 633 13.53 -2.12 -27.94
C PHE A 633 14.35 -2.47 -29.21
N ALA A 634 14.32 -1.62 -30.24
CA ALA A 634 15.13 -1.80 -31.46
C ALA A 634 16.61 -1.38 -31.27
N GLY A 635 16.96 -0.83 -30.11
CA GLY A 635 18.29 -0.33 -29.77
C GLY A 635 18.59 1.08 -30.30
N SER A 636 17.58 1.80 -30.79
CA SER A 636 17.71 3.20 -31.26
C SER A 636 17.67 4.17 -30.07
N PRO A 637 18.44 5.27 -30.10
CA PRO A 637 18.36 6.29 -29.06
C PRO A 637 17.01 7.00 -29.07
N VAL A 638 16.50 7.36 -27.89
CA VAL A 638 15.19 8.00 -27.73
C VAL A 638 15.28 9.22 -26.82
N ASP A 639 14.55 10.27 -27.20
CA ASP A 639 14.33 11.46 -26.38
C ASP A 639 13.32 11.14 -25.26
N ALA A 640 13.81 11.07 -24.03
CA ALA A 640 13.05 10.67 -22.85
C ALA A 640 13.29 11.67 -21.71
N GLU A 641 12.26 11.82 -20.87
CA GLU A 641 12.40 12.46 -19.56
C GLU A 641 12.89 11.41 -18.57
N VAL A 642 13.94 11.73 -17.83
CA VAL A 642 14.58 10.87 -16.84
C VAL A 642 14.56 11.54 -15.48
N SER A 643 14.12 10.81 -14.47
CA SER A 643 14.31 11.19 -13.06
C SER A 643 15.59 10.55 -12.52
N LEU A 644 16.37 11.28 -11.73
CA LEU A 644 17.57 10.80 -11.06
C LEU A 644 17.47 11.04 -9.55
N ALA A 645 17.61 9.99 -8.75
CA ALA A 645 17.63 10.06 -7.29
C ALA A 645 18.87 9.36 -6.74
N LEU A 646 19.76 10.13 -6.10
CA LEU A 646 20.98 9.61 -5.47
C LEU A 646 20.79 9.56 -3.95
N ALA A 647 20.48 8.39 -3.41
CA ALA A 647 20.20 8.18 -1.99
C ALA A 647 21.20 7.21 -1.33
N ASP A 648 21.34 7.32 -0.01
CA ASP A 648 22.19 6.43 0.81
C ASP A 648 21.61 5.02 0.79
N LEU A 649 22.39 4.05 0.31
CA LEU A 649 21.96 2.66 0.21
C LEU A 649 21.58 2.08 1.58
N ALA A 650 22.19 2.56 2.66
CA ALA A 650 21.83 2.15 4.00
C ALA A 650 20.38 2.55 4.34
N ALA A 651 19.91 3.74 3.93
CA ALA A 651 18.53 4.16 4.11
C ALA A 651 17.56 3.36 3.22
N LEU A 652 17.92 3.14 1.95
CA LEU A 652 17.12 2.34 1.02
C LEU A 652 16.99 0.87 1.42
N SER A 653 17.90 0.34 2.24
CA SER A 653 17.86 -1.06 2.71
C SER A 653 16.85 -1.30 3.84
N ILE A 654 16.29 -0.24 4.45
CA ILE A 654 15.41 -0.34 5.62
C ILE A 654 13.96 -0.64 5.21
N ALA A 655 13.51 -0.08 4.10
CA ALA A 655 12.15 -0.20 3.61
C ALA A 655 12.13 -0.59 2.13
N ALA A 656 11.14 -1.38 1.74
CA ALA A 656 10.94 -1.74 0.34
C ALA A 656 10.61 -0.49 -0.49
N PRO A 657 10.87 -0.51 -1.81
CA PRO A 657 10.46 0.57 -2.71
C PRO A 657 8.97 0.88 -2.56
N ASN A 658 8.61 2.16 -2.50
CA ASN A 658 7.22 2.64 -2.34
C ASN A 658 6.44 2.73 -3.67
N SER A 659 6.98 2.14 -4.73
CA SER A 659 6.37 2.10 -6.05
C SER A 659 6.73 0.79 -6.76
N PRO A 660 5.80 0.21 -7.54
CA PRO A 660 6.11 -0.91 -8.39
C PRO A 660 7.07 -0.48 -9.52
N PRO A 661 7.80 -1.42 -10.15
CA PRO A 661 8.58 -1.12 -11.33
C PRO A 661 7.74 -0.40 -12.39
N ILE A 662 8.32 0.61 -13.06
CA ILE A 662 7.57 1.51 -13.94
C ILE A 662 6.91 0.77 -15.11
N LEU A 663 7.56 -0.26 -15.66
CA LEU A 663 7.01 -1.11 -16.72
C LEU A 663 5.79 -1.90 -16.23
N ASP A 664 5.82 -2.39 -14.99
CA ASP A 664 4.71 -3.13 -14.40
C ASP A 664 3.52 -2.23 -14.10
N TYR A 665 3.76 -0.98 -13.71
CA TYR A 665 2.66 -0.03 -13.47
C TYR A 665 1.88 0.27 -14.76
N PHE A 666 2.57 0.63 -15.84
CA PHE A 666 1.92 1.00 -17.10
C PHE A 666 1.46 -0.24 -17.89
N TYR A 667 2.18 -1.36 -17.86
CA TYR A 667 1.90 -2.52 -18.72
C TYR A 667 1.77 -3.82 -17.92
N SER A 668 0.91 -3.81 -16.89
CA SER A 668 0.40 -5.02 -16.21
C SER A 668 -0.78 -5.64 -16.96
N GLU A 669 -1.02 -6.93 -16.74
CA GLU A 669 -2.25 -7.60 -17.18
C GLU A 669 -3.51 -6.83 -16.78
N ARG A 670 -4.45 -6.71 -17.71
CA ARG A 670 -5.74 -6.04 -17.52
C ARG A 670 -6.84 -7.06 -17.37
N PHE A 671 -7.83 -6.74 -16.55
CA PHE A 671 -9.05 -7.53 -16.42
C PHE A 671 -10.02 -7.19 -17.55
N LEU A 672 -10.99 -8.08 -17.80
CA LEU A 672 -11.99 -7.89 -18.83
C LEU A 672 -13.02 -6.84 -18.39
N SER A 673 -13.28 -5.81 -19.20
CA SER A 673 -14.30 -4.79 -18.92
C SER A 673 -15.57 -4.91 -19.76
N VAL A 674 -15.52 -5.61 -20.89
CA VAL A 674 -16.70 -5.85 -21.73
C VAL A 674 -17.71 -6.71 -20.98
N ALA A 675 -18.91 -6.16 -20.76
CA ALA A 675 -20.01 -6.87 -20.12
C ALA A 675 -20.90 -7.52 -21.18
N THR A 676 -21.34 -8.77 -20.93
CA THR A 676 -22.25 -9.51 -21.80
C THR A 676 -23.58 -9.73 -21.11
N ALA A 677 -24.68 -9.38 -21.76
CA ALA A 677 -26.04 -9.62 -21.31
C ALA A 677 -26.90 -10.22 -22.43
N LEU A 678 -27.84 -11.08 -22.09
CA LEU A 678 -28.74 -11.66 -23.09
C LEU A 678 -30.07 -12.15 -22.51
N LEU A 679 -31.11 -12.11 -23.34
CA LEU A 679 -32.48 -12.50 -22.97
C LEU A 679 -32.56 -13.91 -22.38
N LEU A 680 -31.85 -14.87 -22.98
CA LEU A 680 -31.92 -16.29 -22.61
C LEU A 680 -31.47 -16.55 -21.16
N THR A 681 -30.73 -15.64 -20.51
CA THR A 681 -30.40 -15.77 -19.07
C THR A 681 -31.63 -15.72 -18.16
N ARG A 682 -32.73 -15.12 -18.62
CA ARG A 682 -33.99 -14.93 -17.89
C ARG A 682 -35.11 -15.88 -18.34
N ASN A 683 -34.79 -16.93 -19.10
CA ASN A 683 -35.78 -17.94 -19.49
C ASN A 683 -36.40 -18.63 -18.26
N MET A 684 -37.73 -18.61 -18.17
CA MET A 684 -38.52 -19.05 -17.01
C MET A 684 -38.46 -20.56 -16.78
N ASP A 685 -38.07 -21.36 -17.78
CA ASP A 685 -37.86 -22.81 -17.64
C ASP A 685 -36.57 -23.15 -16.84
N ALA A 686 -35.58 -22.25 -16.81
CA ALA A 686 -34.34 -22.40 -16.05
C ALA A 686 -34.40 -21.79 -14.63
N PHE A 687 -35.33 -20.84 -14.39
CA PHE A 687 -35.42 -20.06 -13.14
C PHE A 687 -35.84 -20.88 -11.89
N ASN A 688 -36.44 -22.07 -12.07
CA ASN A 688 -36.91 -22.90 -10.95
C ASN A 688 -35.81 -23.70 -10.23
N GLN A 689 -34.53 -23.52 -10.57
CA GLN A 689 -33.43 -24.37 -10.08
C GLN A 689 -32.35 -23.69 -9.21
N GLU A 690 -32.42 -22.38 -8.94
CA GLU A 690 -31.40 -21.70 -8.12
C GLU A 690 -32.02 -20.64 -7.20
N LEU A 691 -32.02 -20.86 -5.88
CA LEU A 691 -32.12 -19.78 -4.88
C LEU A 691 -31.59 -20.20 -3.49
N GLN A 692 -30.48 -19.55 -3.13
CA GLN A 692 -29.96 -19.17 -1.80
C GLN A 692 -29.06 -20.13 -1.02
N GLU A 693 -27.83 -19.66 -0.77
CA GLU A 693 -27.35 -19.35 0.58
C GLU A 693 -26.11 -18.43 0.57
N GLN A 694 -26.04 -17.46 1.48
CA GLN A 694 -24.79 -16.98 2.10
C GLN A 694 -25.09 -16.26 3.43
N ILE A 695 -24.41 -16.66 4.51
CA ILE A 695 -24.32 -15.92 5.79
C ILE A 695 -22.83 -15.81 6.22
N LYS A 696 -22.41 -14.55 6.37
CA LYS A 696 -21.54 -13.89 7.38
C LYS A 696 -20.57 -14.68 8.28
N GLY A 697 -19.39 -14.06 8.48
CA GLY A 697 -18.97 -13.53 9.80
C GLY A 697 -17.48 -13.62 10.16
N GLY A 698 -16.98 -12.60 10.90
CA GLY A 698 -15.86 -12.72 11.84
C GLY A 698 -14.74 -11.69 11.69
N GLY A 699 -14.50 -10.85 12.71
CA GLY A 699 -13.45 -9.83 12.74
C GLY A 699 -12.31 -10.10 13.72
N GLY A 700 -11.45 -9.10 13.95
CA GLY A 700 -10.45 -9.09 15.02
C GLY A 700 -9.27 -8.16 14.73
N GLY A 701 -9.04 -7.16 15.57
CA GLY A 701 -8.02 -6.13 15.41
C GLY A 701 -6.64 -6.46 16.01
N GLY A 702 -5.69 -5.55 15.80
CA GLY A 702 -4.37 -5.53 16.42
C GLY A 702 -3.99 -4.10 16.77
N GLY A 703 -3.60 -3.88 18.03
CA GLY A 703 -3.24 -2.59 18.57
C GLY A 703 -1.82 -2.17 18.20
N ASP A 704 -1.64 -0.86 18.17
CA ASP A 704 -0.41 -0.16 17.84
C ASP A 704 0.46 0.05 19.09
N PHE A 705 1.78 -0.08 18.93
CA PHE A 705 2.78 0.14 20.00
C PHE A 705 3.38 1.54 19.84
N GLY A 706 3.35 2.32 20.93
CA GLY A 706 3.81 3.71 20.97
C GLY A 706 5.30 3.90 20.67
N VAL A 707 5.59 5.06 20.08
CA VAL A 707 6.92 5.55 19.71
C VAL A 707 7.48 6.52 20.76
N LEU A 708 8.81 6.59 20.88
CA LEU A 708 9.61 7.46 21.77
C LEU A 708 10.61 8.23 20.88
N GLU A 709 10.62 9.57 20.99
CA GLU A 709 11.34 10.56 20.15
C GLU A 709 12.90 10.57 20.25
N ILE A 710 13.58 11.06 19.19
CA ILE A 710 14.85 11.87 19.08
C ILE A 710 15.23 12.17 17.59
N ARG A 711 15.90 13.33 17.33
CA ARG A 711 16.39 13.85 16.03
C ARG A 711 17.90 13.76 15.74
N GLU A 712 18.22 13.90 14.45
CA GLU A 712 19.46 13.55 13.74
C GLU A 712 19.73 14.55 12.59
N ASP A 713 20.99 14.80 12.20
CA ASP A 713 21.30 15.38 10.88
C ASP A 713 22.56 14.77 10.24
N PHE A 714 22.30 13.91 9.24
CA PHE A 714 23.19 13.47 8.16
C PHE A 714 22.28 13.28 6.93
N PRO A 715 22.50 13.97 5.80
CA PRO A 715 21.59 13.88 4.66
C PRO A 715 21.62 12.47 4.06
N ASP A 716 20.43 11.89 3.84
CA ASP A 716 20.27 10.56 3.25
C ASP A 716 20.05 10.62 1.73
N THR A 717 19.83 11.80 1.17
CA THR A 717 19.72 12.06 -0.27
C THR A 717 20.80 13.07 -0.67
N ALA A 718 21.68 12.67 -1.59
CA ALA A 718 22.76 13.51 -2.09
C ALA A 718 22.33 14.37 -3.29
N TYR A 719 21.39 13.88 -4.10
CA TYR A 719 20.91 14.57 -5.30
C TYR A 719 19.52 14.08 -5.72
N TRP A 720 18.70 15.01 -6.19
CA TRP A 720 17.41 14.75 -6.83
C TRP A 720 17.27 15.65 -8.05
N GLU A 721 16.84 15.08 -9.17
CA GLU A 721 16.44 15.79 -10.39
C GLU A 721 15.31 15.01 -11.06
N GLY A 722 14.09 15.51 -11.00
CA GLY A 722 12.92 14.77 -11.46
C GLY A 722 12.68 14.85 -12.97
N GLN A 723 13.25 15.82 -13.70
CA GLN A 723 12.85 16.17 -15.08
C GLN A 723 14.04 16.38 -16.04
N LEU A 724 15.05 15.50 -16.01
CA LEU A 724 16.19 15.56 -16.93
C LEU A 724 15.83 15.06 -18.33
N GLN A 725 15.99 15.89 -19.37
CA GLN A 725 15.75 15.48 -20.75
C GLN A 725 17.03 14.91 -21.41
N THR A 726 16.93 13.76 -22.08
CA THR A 726 18.06 13.13 -22.82
C THR A 726 18.28 13.67 -24.23
N GLY A 727 17.30 14.32 -24.85
CA GLY A 727 17.42 14.83 -26.20
C GLY A 727 17.42 13.75 -27.30
N PRO A 728 17.51 14.15 -28.58
CA PRO A 728 17.35 13.23 -29.72
C PRO A 728 18.44 12.15 -29.88
N ASP A 729 19.61 12.34 -29.27
CA ASP A 729 20.70 11.37 -29.20
C ASP A 729 20.57 10.39 -28.03
N GLY A 730 19.57 10.60 -27.16
CA GLY A 730 19.26 9.72 -26.04
C GLY A 730 20.32 9.75 -24.94
N GLU A 731 21.10 10.84 -24.81
CA GLU A 731 22.17 10.99 -23.83
C GLU A 731 22.04 12.25 -22.97
N ALA A 732 22.22 12.13 -21.65
CA ALA A 732 22.35 13.28 -20.75
C ALA A 732 23.53 13.11 -19.78
N THR A 733 24.09 14.23 -19.30
CA THR A 733 25.20 14.23 -18.33
C THR A 733 24.88 15.12 -17.14
N VAL A 734 25.15 14.63 -15.92
CA VAL A 734 25.00 15.40 -14.68
C VAL A 734 26.26 15.33 -13.82
N SER A 735 26.58 16.41 -13.11
CA SER A 735 27.72 16.48 -12.19
C SER A 735 27.23 16.71 -10.76
N ILE A 736 27.60 15.83 -9.83
CA ILE A 736 27.05 15.79 -8.47
C ILE A 736 28.20 15.82 -7.46
N THR A 737 28.14 16.70 -6.46
CA THR A 737 29.11 16.71 -5.34
C THR A 737 28.57 15.90 -4.17
N LEU A 738 29.30 14.87 -3.75
CA LEU A 738 28.83 13.95 -2.72
C LEU A 738 28.95 14.56 -1.31
N PRO A 739 27.99 14.30 -0.40
CA PRO A 739 28.12 14.66 1.01
C PRO A 739 29.32 14.00 1.70
N ASP A 740 29.67 14.50 2.89
CA ASP A 740 30.79 13.98 3.69
C ASP A 740 30.56 12.57 4.28
N SER A 741 29.39 11.98 4.03
CA SER A 741 29.04 10.63 4.45
C SER A 741 29.92 9.58 3.78
N LEU A 742 30.50 8.72 4.62
CA LEU A 742 31.26 7.53 4.20
C LEU A 742 30.26 6.36 4.05
N THR A 743 29.67 6.22 2.86
CA THR A 743 28.63 5.24 2.55
C THR A 743 28.66 4.82 1.08
N THR A 744 27.76 3.92 0.69
CA THR A 744 27.45 3.64 -0.72
C THR A 744 26.22 4.46 -1.12
N TRP A 745 26.35 5.25 -2.18
CA TRP A 745 25.25 6.01 -2.77
C TRP A 745 24.67 5.22 -3.94
N ARG A 746 23.34 5.06 -3.98
CA ARG A 746 22.60 4.41 -5.07
C ARG A 746 21.85 5.45 -5.88
N MET A 747 22.11 5.48 -7.19
CA MET A 747 21.35 6.25 -8.16
C MET A 747 20.20 5.40 -8.68
N ASP A 748 18.95 5.82 -8.47
CA ASP A 748 17.76 5.31 -9.16
C ASP A 748 17.44 6.20 -10.36
N ALA A 749 17.29 5.59 -11.53
CA ALA A 749 16.95 6.29 -12.76
C ALA A 749 15.72 5.68 -13.42
N ARG A 750 14.73 6.50 -13.75
CA ARG A 750 13.49 6.08 -14.44
C ARG A 750 13.23 6.99 -15.62
N ALA A 751 12.97 6.40 -16.77
CA ALA A 751 12.77 7.09 -18.04
C ALA A 751 11.34 6.90 -18.55
N VAL A 752 10.77 7.95 -19.16
CA VAL A 752 9.47 7.92 -19.82
C VAL A 752 9.47 8.78 -21.09
N THR A 753 8.77 8.33 -22.13
CA THR A 753 8.55 9.10 -23.37
C THR A 753 7.12 9.66 -23.46
N ALA A 754 6.86 10.49 -24.47
CA ALA A 754 5.51 11.00 -24.76
C ALA A 754 4.51 9.87 -25.05
N ASP A 755 4.96 8.83 -25.77
CA ASP A 755 4.17 7.64 -26.10
C ASP A 755 4.15 6.61 -24.97
N THR A 756 4.70 6.95 -23.80
CA THR A 756 4.70 6.11 -22.58
C THR A 756 5.53 4.83 -22.70
N LEU A 757 6.58 4.85 -23.53
CA LEU A 757 7.66 3.85 -23.37
C LEU A 757 8.38 4.14 -22.06
N VAL A 758 8.67 3.08 -21.28
CA VAL A 758 9.22 3.24 -19.93
C VAL A 758 10.36 2.28 -19.64
N GLY A 759 11.31 2.71 -18.80
CA GLY A 759 12.41 1.88 -18.34
C GLY A 759 13.01 2.42 -17.04
N GLN A 760 13.72 1.57 -16.31
CA GLN A 760 14.40 1.95 -15.07
C GLN A 760 15.69 1.17 -14.87
N THR A 761 16.62 1.74 -14.10
CA THR A 761 17.89 1.11 -13.73
C THR A 761 18.44 1.69 -12.42
N THR A 762 19.38 1.00 -11.78
CA THR A 762 20.11 1.52 -10.62
C THR A 762 21.62 1.34 -10.78
N VAL A 763 22.41 2.24 -10.20
CA VAL A 763 23.88 2.13 -10.14
C VAL A 763 24.40 2.62 -8.79
N ASP A 764 25.40 1.93 -8.24
CA ASP A 764 25.99 2.23 -6.93
C ASP A 764 27.38 2.86 -7.08
N ILE A 765 27.72 3.81 -6.21
CA ILE A 765 29.06 4.36 -6.07
C ILE A 765 29.48 4.39 -4.59
N MET A 766 30.72 3.98 -4.29
CA MET A 766 31.21 3.93 -2.91
C MET A 766 32.01 5.19 -2.55
N SER A 767 31.60 5.89 -1.49
CA SER A 767 32.34 7.00 -0.84
C SER A 767 33.07 6.48 0.40
N THR A 768 34.41 6.45 0.37
CA THR A 768 35.20 5.90 1.50
C THR A 768 36.57 6.55 1.67
N LYS A 769 37.18 6.31 2.84
CA LYS A 769 38.58 6.66 3.17
C LYS A 769 39.40 5.39 3.47
N PRO A 770 40.74 5.43 3.28
CA PRO A 770 41.62 4.31 3.61
C PRO A 770 41.59 3.88 5.09
N VAL A 771 41.42 4.84 6.00
CA VAL A 771 41.21 4.62 7.43
C VAL A 771 40.14 5.61 7.90
N LEU A 772 39.15 5.13 8.65
CA LEU A 772 38.05 5.96 9.16
C LEU A 772 37.64 5.55 10.58
N VAL A 773 37.02 6.48 11.31
CA VAL A 773 36.45 6.28 12.65
C VAL A 773 34.93 6.37 12.63
N SER A 774 34.27 5.42 13.30
CA SER A 774 32.82 5.40 13.52
C SER A 774 32.53 5.45 15.02
N PRO A 775 32.07 6.59 15.56
CA PRO A 775 31.72 6.74 16.97
C PRO A 775 30.63 5.76 17.42
N LEU A 776 30.76 5.26 18.64
CA LEU A 776 29.82 4.36 19.33
C LEU A 776 29.42 5.00 20.67
N THR A 777 28.33 5.77 20.67
CA THR A 777 27.86 6.51 21.85
C THR A 777 26.36 6.26 22.09
N PRO A 778 25.89 6.35 23.35
CA PRO A 778 24.45 6.38 23.64
C PRO A 778 23.83 7.70 23.16
N ARG A 779 22.49 7.77 23.16
CA ARG A 779 21.74 8.95 22.69
C ARG A 779 21.66 10.08 23.71
N PHE A 780 21.74 9.75 24.99
CA PHE A 780 21.75 10.69 26.10
C PHE A 780 22.52 10.09 27.27
N PHE A 781 22.79 10.92 28.28
CA PHE A 781 23.26 10.50 29.59
C PHE A 781 22.36 11.03 30.69
N VAL A 782 22.52 10.51 31.90
CA VAL A 782 22.01 11.09 33.14
C VAL A 782 23.20 11.59 33.96
N VAL A 783 23.02 12.70 34.68
CA VAL A 783 24.05 13.25 35.57
C VAL A 783 24.56 12.16 36.52
N GLY A 784 25.88 11.94 36.50
CA GLY A 784 26.55 10.95 37.35
C GLY A 784 26.65 9.53 36.78
N ASP A 785 26.11 9.28 35.57
CA ASP A 785 26.23 7.99 34.89
C ASP A 785 27.68 7.54 34.77
N GLU A 786 27.92 6.26 35.03
CA GLU A 786 29.17 5.57 34.69
C GLU A 786 28.94 4.77 33.40
N ALA A 787 29.47 5.26 32.29
CA ALA A 787 29.18 4.75 30.96
C ALA A 787 30.45 4.32 30.22
N GLN A 788 30.26 3.52 29.17
CA GLN A 788 31.31 3.13 28.25
C GLN A 788 30.95 3.62 26.85
N VAL A 789 31.79 4.49 26.29
CA VAL A 789 31.70 4.96 24.90
C VAL A 789 32.85 4.38 24.11
N GLY A 790 32.76 4.35 22.78
CA GLY A 790 33.83 3.82 21.95
C GLY A 790 33.84 4.36 20.55
N THR A 791 34.77 3.86 19.75
CA THR A 791 34.79 4.05 18.30
C THR A 791 35.27 2.77 17.63
N ALA A 792 34.64 2.42 16.52
CA ALA A 792 35.18 1.45 15.58
C ALA A 792 36.13 2.17 14.62
N VAL A 793 37.34 1.65 14.46
CA VAL A 793 38.32 2.12 13.49
C VAL A 793 38.39 1.10 12.39
N HIS A 794 38.12 1.51 11.15
CA HIS A 794 38.14 0.65 9.99
C HIS A 794 39.47 0.84 9.24
N ASN A 795 40.13 -0.27 8.93
CA ASN A 795 41.30 -0.30 8.07
C ASN A 795 40.90 -0.85 6.70
N ASN A 796 40.66 0.05 5.74
CA ASN A 796 40.30 -0.31 4.37
C ASN A 796 41.53 -0.57 3.47
N THR A 797 42.74 -0.54 4.03
CA THR A 797 43.98 -0.83 3.29
C THR A 797 44.30 -2.32 3.23
N ASP A 798 45.22 -2.69 2.34
CA ASP A 798 45.72 -4.07 2.18
C ASP A 798 46.90 -4.41 3.12
N ALA A 799 47.30 -3.49 4.00
CA ALA A 799 48.33 -3.70 5.02
C ALA A 799 47.75 -3.57 6.43
N SER A 800 48.40 -4.19 7.41
CA SER A 800 48.05 -3.94 8.81
C SER A 800 48.51 -2.53 9.21
N ILE A 801 47.66 -1.80 9.92
CA ILE A 801 47.98 -0.47 10.45
C ILE A 801 48.13 -0.51 11.96
N GLU A 802 49.09 0.24 12.48
CA GLU A 802 49.15 0.61 13.89
C GLU A 802 48.55 2.02 14.02
N ALA A 803 47.47 2.13 14.79
CA ALA A 803 46.65 3.31 14.87
C ALA A 803 46.62 3.87 16.29
N ASN A 804 46.93 5.15 16.44
CA ASN A 804 46.69 5.91 17.67
C ASN A 804 45.25 6.44 17.61
N VAL A 805 44.40 5.97 18.52
CA VAL A 805 43.00 6.36 18.59
C VAL A 805 42.80 7.21 19.84
N THR A 806 42.31 8.43 19.64
CA THR A 806 42.17 9.44 20.70
C THR A 806 40.72 9.87 20.83
N LEU A 807 40.23 9.91 22.07
CA LEU A 807 38.97 10.52 22.44
C LEU A 807 39.24 11.87 23.13
N GLN A 808 38.82 12.96 22.51
CA GLN A 808 38.65 14.24 23.19
C GLN A 808 37.22 14.30 23.74
N ALA A 809 37.08 14.57 25.03
CA ALA A 809 35.81 14.59 25.72
C ALA A 809 35.66 15.85 26.59
N ASP A 810 34.50 16.49 26.53
CA ASP A 810 34.08 17.59 27.42
C ASP A 810 32.79 17.21 28.15
N GLY A 811 32.58 17.70 29.37
CA GLY A 811 31.42 17.34 30.19
C GLY A 811 31.50 15.99 30.91
N VAL A 812 32.63 15.28 30.85
CA VAL A 812 32.84 13.98 31.52
C VAL A 812 34.19 13.88 32.22
N VAL A 813 34.32 12.91 33.12
CA VAL A 813 35.59 12.45 33.69
C VAL A 813 35.95 11.11 33.06
N LEU A 814 37.05 11.06 32.29
CA LEU A 814 37.56 9.80 31.74
C LEU A 814 38.27 8.97 32.81
N HIS A 815 37.91 7.69 32.91
CA HIS A 815 38.59 6.70 33.75
C HIS A 815 39.59 5.85 32.96
N SER A 816 39.60 5.99 31.64
CA SER A 816 40.53 5.33 30.71
C SER A 816 41.53 6.35 30.16
N PRO A 817 42.73 5.94 29.69
CA PRO A 817 43.61 6.82 28.93
C PRO A 817 42.88 7.41 27.70
N ASP A 818 43.05 8.69 27.45
CA ASP A 818 42.45 9.42 26.33
C ASP A 818 42.89 8.88 24.96
N THR A 819 44.16 8.46 24.87
CA THR A 819 44.74 7.82 23.68
C THR A 819 45.05 6.35 23.94
N GLN A 820 44.64 5.48 23.00
CA GLN A 820 44.93 4.05 23.01
C GLN A 820 45.52 3.62 21.66
N VAL A 821 46.47 2.69 21.67
CA VAL A 821 47.13 2.16 20.46
C VAL A 821 46.52 0.81 20.12
N ILE A 822 46.08 0.65 18.88
CA ILE A 822 45.56 -0.63 18.37
C ILE A 822 46.25 -1.01 17.06
N THR A 823 46.46 -2.30 16.86
CA THR A 823 46.89 -2.85 15.56
C THR A 823 45.67 -3.44 14.87
N ILE A 824 45.36 -2.95 13.68
CA ILE A 824 44.20 -3.39 12.89
C ILE A 824 44.74 -4.13 11.67
N PRO A 825 44.39 -5.41 11.46
CA PRO A 825 44.74 -6.14 10.25
C PRO A 825 44.14 -5.48 8.99
N PRO A 826 44.63 -5.80 7.80
CA PRO A 826 44.07 -5.28 6.56
C PRO A 826 42.60 -5.68 6.40
N ARG A 827 41.77 -4.76 5.90
CA ARG A 827 40.33 -4.96 5.63
C ARG A 827 39.48 -5.34 6.86
N GLN A 828 39.94 -4.99 8.07
CA GLN A 828 39.26 -5.29 9.33
C GLN A 828 38.93 -4.02 10.12
N GLN A 829 38.12 -4.17 11.16
CA GLN A 829 37.84 -3.12 12.14
C GLN A 829 38.38 -3.48 13.52
N GLY A 830 38.83 -2.47 14.26
CA GLY A 830 39.17 -2.56 15.68
C GLY A 830 38.29 -1.63 16.50
N VAL A 831 37.84 -2.06 17.68
CA VAL A 831 37.01 -1.21 18.56
C VAL A 831 37.83 -0.77 19.76
N VAL A 832 37.86 0.55 20.01
CA VAL A 832 38.42 1.15 21.22
C VAL A 832 37.27 1.64 22.10
N ARG A 833 37.36 1.40 23.40
CA ARG A 833 36.35 1.83 24.37
C ARG A 833 36.98 2.60 25.52
N TRP A 834 36.25 3.59 26.03
CA TRP A 834 36.61 4.42 27.17
C TRP A 834 35.50 4.37 28.21
N ASN A 835 35.86 4.05 29.44
CA ASN A 835 34.99 4.20 30.59
C ASN A 835 35.04 5.65 31.09
N LEU A 836 33.89 6.24 31.36
CA LEU A 836 33.74 7.63 31.77
C LEU A 836 32.65 7.79 32.83
N LYS A 837 32.70 8.91 33.53
CA LYS A 837 31.63 9.39 34.41
C LYS A 837 31.11 10.74 33.95
N VAL A 838 29.81 10.89 33.85
CA VAL A 838 29.15 12.10 33.34
C VAL A 838 29.06 13.18 34.43
N ASN A 839 29.46 14.41 34.11
CA ASN A 839 29.37 15.54 35.04
C ASN A 839 27.95 16.13 35.07
N ASP A 840 27.68 17.00 36.04
CA ASP A 840 26.48 17.83 36.06
C ASP A 840 26.65 18.99 35.06
N VAL A 841 26.37 18.71 33.79
CA VAL A 841 26.42 19.62 32.65
C VAL A 841 25.18 19.39 31.79
N GLU A 842 24.80 20.32 30.92
CA GLU A 842 23.66 20.12 30.01
C GLU A 842 23.99 19.15 28.87
N ARG A 843 25.25 19.14 28.40
CA ARG A 843 25.70 18.40 27.23
C ARG A 843 27.14 17.89 27.36
N VAL A 844 27.41 16.77 26.70
CA VAL A 844 28.73 16.13 26.60
C VAL A 844 29.20 16.11 25.16
N ASP A 845 30.39 16.66 24.91
CA ASP A 845 30.99 16.68 23.57
C ASP A 845 32.07 15.62 23.43
N PHE A 846 32.06 14.90 22.30
CA PHE A 846 33.08 13.92 21.95
C PHE A 846 33.64 14.17 20.55
N VAL A 847 34.96 14.07 20.41
CA VAL A 847 35.65 13.96 19.12
C VAL A 847 36.51 12.71 19.16
N PHE A 848 36.18 11.75 18.31
CA PHE A 848 36.98 10.55 18.10
C PHE A 848 37.91 10.79 16.93
N SER A 849 39.19 10.47 17.10
CA SER A 849 40.19 10.65 16.05
C SER A 849 41.11 9.45 15.97
N VAL A 850 41.61 9.19 14.77
CA VAL A 850 42.60 8.16 14.50
C VAL A 850 43.76 8.75 13.70
N ASN A 851 44.98 8.38 14.08
CA ASN A 851 46.18 8.63 13.30
C ASN A 851 46.95 7.32 13.09
N ALA A 852 47.13 6.93 11.82
CA ALA A 852 47.79 5.70 11.40
C ALA A 852 48.81 6.02 10.28
N GLY A 853 49.92 6.66 10.65
CA GLY A 853 50.98 7.03 9.70
C GLY A 853 50.57 8.22 8.82
N GLU A 854 50.38 7.97 7.52
CA GLU A 854 49.89 8.99 6.57
C GLU A 854 48.36 9.11 6.54
N PHE A 855 47.65 8.15 7.11
CA PHE A 855 46.20 8.15 7.19
C PHE A 855 45.72 8.76 8.51
N SER A 856 44.71 9.61 8.44
CA SER A 856 44.06 10.17 9.62
C SER A 856 42.59 10.46 9.34
N ASP A 857 41.77 10.29 10.37
CA ASP A 857 40.37 10.65 10.32
C ASP A 857 39.90 11.14 11.69
N ALA A 858 38.85 11.96 11.69
CA ALA A 858 38.22 12.44 12.91
C ALA A 858 36.71 12.58 12.68
N SER A 859 35.93 12.12 13.65
CA SER A 859 34.48 12.13 13.58
C SER A 859 33.88 12.47 14.94
N ARG A 860 32.80 13.25 14.93
CA ARG A 860 31.94 13.47 16.08
C ARG A 860 30.83 12.43 16.05
N PRO A 861 30.26 12.04 17.22
CA PRO A 861 29.00 11.31 17.23
C PRO A 861 27.97 11.99 16.34
N THR A 862 27.10 11.19 15.74
CA THR A 862 26.01 11.68 14.90
C THR A 862 25.13 12.72 15.62
N LEU A 863 24.95 12.56 16.93
CA LEU A 863 24.17 13.50 17.76
C LEU A 863 25.00 14.71 18.24
N GLY A 864 26.27 14.79 17.82
CA GLY A 864 27.30 15.76 18.25
C GLY A 864 27.65 16.84 17.23
N THR A 865 27.04 16.81 16.04
CA THR A 865 27.46 17.58 14.85
C THR A 865 26.72 18.91 14.66
N LEU A 866 25.61 19.14 15.36
CA LEU A 866 24.74 20.29 15.19
C LEU A 866 25.13 21.49 16.09
N GLU A 867 24.64 22.69 15.76
CA GLU A 867 24.97 23.95 16.46
C GLU A 867 24.49 23.92 17.92
N GLY A 868 25.44 23.92 18.88
CA GLY A 868 25.17 23.84 20.32
C GLY A 868 24.97 22.43 20.90
N GLN A 869 25.25 21.36 20.14
CA GLN A 869 24.74 20.02 20.39
C GLN A 869 25.79 18.95 20.75
N GLY A 870 26.35 18.99 21.95
CA GLY A 870 26.84 17.75 22.57
C GLY A 870 25.67 16.80 22.91
N ILE A 871 25.98 15.54 23.22
CA ILE A 871 25.01 14.53 23.66
C ILE A 871 24.31 15.04 24.94
N PRO A 872 22.96 15.10 24.98
CA PRO A 872 22.23 15.67 26.11
C PRO A 872 22.44 14.87 27.40
N VAL A 873 22.51 15.58 28.52
CA VAL A 873 22.58 15.01 29.85
C VAL A 873 21.35 15.44 30.65
N TYR A 874 20.54 14.47 31.06
CA TYR A 874 19.36 14.71 31.87
C TYR A 874 19.68 14.72 33.36
N LYS A 875 19.01 15.60 34.10
CA LYS A 875 19.07 15.66 35.55
C LYS A 875 17.67 15.46 36.13
N PHE A 876 17.45 14.34 36.80
CA PHE A 876 16.16 14.03 37.42
C PHE A 876 16.11 14.60 38.84
N GLU A 877 15.88 15.90 38.96
CA GLU A 877 15.63 16.58 40.24
C GLU A 877 14.28 17.31 40.24
N VAL A 878 13.69 17.46 41.43
CA VAL A 878 12.46 18.25 41.63
C VAL A 878 12.85 19.44 42.50
N PRO A 879 12.91 20.68 41.95
CA PRO A 879 13.18 21.86 42.74
C PRO A 879 12.01 22.13 43.70
N GLU A 880 12.31 22.50 44.94
CA GLU A 880 11.31 22.96 45.91
C GLU A 880 11.47 24.46 46.12
N THR A 881 10.46 25.23 45.72
CA THR A 881 10.46 26.69 45.83
C THR A 881 9.64 27.12 47.05
N VAL A 882 10.24 27.93 47.91
CA VAL A 882 9.57 28.61 49.02
C VAL A 882 9.66 30.11 48.80
N GLY A 883 8.55 30.83 49.00
CA GLY A 883 8.49 32.27 48.74
C GLY A 883 7.54 32.97 49.70
N THR A 884 7.74 34.28 49.84
CA THR A 884 6.81 35.17 50.52
C THR A 884 6.80 36.51 49.80
N ALA A 885 5.69 37.24 49.89
CA ALA A 885 5.49 38.51 49.20
C ALA A 885 4.79 39.50 50.13
N GLY A 886 5.14 40.78 50.00
CA GLY A 886 4.57 41.88 50.78
C GLY A 886 4.41 43.15 49.94
N GLN A 887 3.52 44.05 50.38
CA GLN A 887 3.28 45.32 49.72
C GLN A 887 3.66 46.51 50.61
N LEU A 888 4.38 47.48 50.04
CA LEU A 888 4.66 48.77 50.66
C LEU A 888 3.72 49.83 50.05
N VAL A 889 2.64 50.16 50.78
CA VAL A 889 1.63 51.14 50.33
C VAL A 889 2.05 52.58 50.65
N ASP A 890 2.84 52.78 51.70
CA ASP A 890 3.37 54.06 52.15
C ASP A 890 4.89 53.95 52.42
N GLY A 891 5.57 55.08 52.64
CA GLY A 891 6.98 55.09 53.03
C GLY A 891 7.22 54.35 54.36
N GLY A 892 7.89 53.20 54.32
CA GLY A 892 8.08 52.31 55.46
C GLY A 892 8.98 51.10 55.15
N ALA A 893 8.89 50.06 55.98
CA ALA A 893 9.60 48.79 55.80
C ALA A 893 8.65 47.62 56.08
N VAL A 894 8.75 46.56 55.28
CA VAL A 894 8.07 45.27 55.48
C VAL A 894 9.16 44.22 55.72
N VAL A 895 8.94 43.33 56.69
CA VAL A 895 9.87 42.23 57.00
C VAL A 895 9.22 40.92 56.60
N GLU A 896 9.88 40.22 55.69
CA GLU A 896 9.45 38.94 55.14
C GLU A 896 10.42 37.83 55.58
N SER A 897 9.91 36.65 55.91
CA SER A 897 10.72 35.52 56.38
C SER A 897 10.51 34.31 55.46
N ILE A 898 11.60 33.81 54.86
CA ILE A 898 11.58 32.60 54.02
C ILE A 898 12.09 31.44 54.86
N ALA A 899 11.26 30.39 55.01
CA ALA A 899 11.67 29.16 55.65
C ALA A 899 12.22 28.20 54.59
N LEU A 900 13.54 27.99 54.59
CA LEU A 900 14.17 27.04 53.66
C LEU A 900 13.66 25.61 53.91
N PRO A 901 13.36 24.83 52.87
CA PRO A 901 12.95 23.44 53.02
C PRO A 901 14.12 22.62 53.57
N ILE A 902 14.02 22.22 54.84
CA ILE A 902 15.00 21.38 55.54
C ILE A 902 14.41 19.99 55.79
N LEU A 903 14.11 19.28 54.71
CA LEU A 903 13.72 17.87 54.76
C LEU A 903 14.95 16.95 54.60
N PRO A 904 14.93 15.71 55.12
CA PRO A 904 16.01 14.76 54.90
C PRO A 904 16.22 14.49 53.40
N GLY A 905 17.43 14.71 52.89
CA GLY A 905 17.77 14.54 51.47
C GLY A 905 17.91 15.85 50.68
N TYR A 906 17.67 17.00 51.31
CA TYR A 906 17.82 18.32 50.69
C TYR A 906 19.20 18.90 51.00
N THR A 907 19.86 19.44 49.98
CA THR A 907 21.16 20.13 50.12
C THR A 907 20.94 21.61 49.83
N PRO A 908 20.64 22.45 50.83
CA PRO A 908 20.30 23.87 50.63
C PRO A 908 21.46 24.72 50.05
N GLU A 909 22.64 24.13 49.88
CA GLU A 909 23.82 24.74 49.24
C GLU A 909 23.71 24.82 47.70
N GLN A 910 22.68 24.20 47.10
CA GLN A 910 22.45 24.15 45.65
C GLN A 910 21.26 25.01 45.17
N GLY A 911 20.72 25.89 46.02
CA GLY A 911 19.58 26.76 45.69
C GLY A 911 19.91 28.25 45.69
N ASP A 912 19.11 29.04 44.98
CA ASP A 912 19.22 30.50 44.90
C ASP A 912 18.12 31.22 45.69
N VAL A 913 18.37 32.48 46.08
CA VAL A 913 17.37 33.37 46.67
C VAL A 913 17.20 34.60 45.79
N THR A 914 16.03 34.72 45.17
CA THR A 914 15.66 35.88 44.35
C THR A 914 14.81 36.85 45.17
N ILE A 915 15.18 38.15 45.16
CA ILE A 915 14.38 39.24 45.75
C ILE A 915 13.95 40.16 44.62
N GLU A 916 12.65 40.19 44.36
CA GLU A 916 12.05 41.02 43.32
C GLU A 916 11.31 42.23 43.92
N LEU A 917 11.47 43.39 43.30
CA LEU A 917 10.85 44.65 43.72
C LEU A 917 10.18 45.29 42.51
N ALA A 918 8.87 45.11 42.39
CA ALA A 918 8.09 45.68 41.30
C ALA A 918 7.32 46.93 41.74
N PRO A 919 7.21 47.97 40.89
CA PRO A 919 6.43 49.18 41.18
C PRO A 919 4.91 48.94 41.13
N SER A 920 4.47 47.79 40.60
CA SER A 920 3.09 47.36 40.52
C SER A 920 3.00 45.84 40.48
N LEU A 921 1.82 45.29 40.79
CA LEU A 921 1.56 43.85 40.68
C LEU A 921 1.70 43.34 39.24
N VAL A 922 1.37 44.18 38.24
CA VAL A 922 1.49 43.83 36.81
C VAL A 922 2.94 43.62 36.40
N ALA A 923 3.87 44.45 36.89
CA ALA A 923 5.28 44.30 36.60
C ALA A 923 5.89 43.04 37.24
N ALA A 924 5.40 42.62 38.41
CA ALA A 924 5.83 41.38 39.07
C ALA A 924 5.29 40.09 38.43
N MET A 925 4.29 40.18 37.56
CA MET A 925 3.71 39.02 36.90
C MET A 925 4.44 38.63 35.60
N VAL A 926 5.33 39.50 35.08
CA VAL A 926 6.02 39.27 33.81
C VAL A 926 6.98 38.09 33.89
N ASP A 927 7.80 38.01 34.95
CA ASP A 927 8.77 36.92 35.13
C ASP A 927 8.11 35.55 35.38
N GLY A 928 6.87 35.53 35.91
CA GLY A 928 6.09 34.30 36.10
C GLY A 928 5.60 33.67 34.79
N LEU A 929 5.71 34.37 33.66
CA LEU A 929 5.27 33.88 32.34
C LEU A 929 6.29 32.94 31.70
N ASP A 930 7.59 33.10 31.99
CA ASP A 930 8.65 32.22 31.47
C ASP A 930 8.46 30.76 31.93
N TYR A 931 7.90 30.54 33.13
CA TYR A 931 7.58 29.21 33.65
C TYR A 931 6.43 28.52 32.87
N LEU A 932 5.57 29.30 32.20
CA LEU A 932 4.47 28.78 31.39
C LEU A 932 4.90 28.50 29.93
N GLU A 933 6.12 28.85 29.55
CA GLU A 933 6.66 28.68 28.19
C GLU A 933 7.06 27.22 27.86
N HIS A 934 7.52 26.44 28.85
CA HIS A 934 8.08 25.10 28.62
C HIS A 934 7.40 24.00 29.46
N TYR A 935 6.53 23.19 28.84
CA TYR A 935 6.02 21.95 29.42
C TYR A 935 5.93 20.85 28.35
N PRO A 936 6.68 19.74 28.48
CA PRO A 936 6.89 18.76 27.39
C PRO A 936 5.75 17.74 27.18
N TYR A 937 4.59 17.93 27.82
CA TYR A 937 3.43 17.04 27.65
C TYR A 937 2.21 17.89 27.30
N GLU A 938 1.57 17.66 26.15
CA GLU A 938 0.52 18.56 25.65
C GLU A 938 -0.85 17.88 25.43
N CYS A 939 -1.59 17.66 26.51
CA CYS A 939 -3.04 17.47 26.43
C CYS A 939 -3.72 18.80 26.06
N THR A 940 -4.97 18.76 25.56
CA THR A 940 -5.69 19.99 25.16
C THR A 940 -5.86 20.99 26.31
N GLU A 941 -6.03 20.51 27.54
CA GLU A 941 -6.12 21.38 28.72
C GLU A 941 -4.80 22.13 28.96
N GLN A 942 -3.65 21.47 28.80
CA GLN A 942 -2.33 22.07 28.97
C GLN A 942 -2.03 23.12 27.89
N ILE A 943 -2.47 22.89 26.64
CA ILE A 943 -2.39 23.89 25.57
C ILE A 943 -3.14 25.16 25.97
N VAL A 944 -4.37 25.02 26.48
CA VAL A 944 -5.17 26.16 26.95
C VAL A 944 -4.54 26.83 28.17
N SER A 945 -3.98 26.05 29.11
CA SER A 945 -3.32 26.56 30.32
C SER A 945 -2.03 27.33 30.03
N ARG A 946 -1.35 27.09 28.90
CA ARG A 946 -0.26 27.95 28.38
C ARG A 946 -0.80 29.19 27.67
N PHE A 947 -1.83 28.98 26.85
CA PHE A 947 -2.40 30.01 25.99
C PHE A 947 -3.13 31.13 26.74
N LEU A 948 -3.93 30.79 27.75
CA LEU A 948 -4.81 31.74 28.45
C LEU A 948 -4.03 32.80 29.27
N PRO A 949 -2.99 32.47 30.04
CA PRO A 949 -2.17 33.47 30.73
C PRO A 949 -1.49 34.46 29.79
N ASN A 950 -1.02 34.01 28.63
CA ASN A 950 -0.41 34.87 27.61
C ASN A 950 -1.41 35.90 27.05
N VAL A 951 -2.63 35.44 26.80
CA VAL A 951 -3.76 36.29 26.40
C VAL A 951 -4.10 37.30 27.48
N LEU A 952 -4.20 36.88 28.74
CA LEU A 952 -4.52 37.77 29.87
C LEU A 952 -3.41 38.79 30.14
N THR A 953 -2.15 38.41 29.94
CA THR A 953 -1.00 39.33 30.03
C THR A 953 -1.10 40.42 28.97
N THR A 954 -1.41 40.02 27.74
CA THR A 954 -1.63 40.97 26.63
C THR A 954 -2.71 41.98 27.00
N ALA A 955 -3.84 41.50 27.53
CA ALA A 955 -4.94 42.35 27.97
C ALA A 955 -4.53 43.27 29.16
N ALA A 956 -3.75 42.77 30.11
CA ALA A 956 -3.26 43.54 31.25
C ALA A 956 -2.28 44.65 30.86
N LEU A 957 -1.34 44.36 29.94
CA LEU A 957 -0.39 45.35 29.40
C LEU A 957 -1.13 46.46 28.65
N GLN A 958 -2.11 46.10 27.81
CA GLN A 958 -2.98 47.05 27.12
C GLN A 958 -3.77 47.93 28.11
N ALA A 959 -4.37 47.34 29.15
CA ALA A 959 -5.12 48.06 30.16
C ALA A 959 -4.25 49.00 31.02
N ALA A 960 -3.00 48.61 31.28
CA ALA A 960 -2.04 49.42 32.02
C ALA A 960 -1.36 50.50 31.16
N GLY A 961 -1.51 50.46 29.82
CA GLY A 961 -0.84 51.36 28.89
C GLY A 961 0.67 51.17 28.82
N LEU A 962 1.15 49.96 29.09
CA LEU A 962 2.57 49.57 29.03
C LEU A 962 2.84 48.92 27.65
N SER A 963 4.04 49.11 27.10
CA SER A 963 4.46 48.48 25.85
C SER A 963 5.84 47.86 25.99
N ASP A 964 5.96 46.62 25.53
CA ASP A 964 7.21 45.86 25.42
C ASP A 964 7.19 45.10 24.08
N PRO A 965 7.84 45.63 23.02
CA PRO A 965 7.78 45.03 21.68
C PRO A 965 8.46 43.65 21.54
N ALA A 966 9.31 43.25 22.48
CA ALA A 966 9.91 41.91 22.45
C ALA A 966 8.93 40.89 23.02
N LEU A 967 8.36 41.20 24.19
CA LEU A 967 7.33 40.38 24.84
C LEU A 967 6.05 40.29 23.99
N GLU A 968 5.58 41.40 23.43
CA GLU A 968 4.39 41.42 22.56
C GLU A 968 4.53 40.47 21.35
N ARG A 969 5.72 40.39 20.74
CA ARG A 969 5.99 39.46 19.63
C ARG A 969 6.05 38.00 20.07
N ALA A 970 6.68 37.73 21.22
CA ALA A 970 6.75 36.39 21.78
C ALA A 970 5.34 35.87 22.12
N LEU A 971 4.52 36.68 22.80
CA LEU A 971 3.13 36.38 23.11
C LEU A 971 2.31 36.14 21.84
N GLN A 972 2.49 36.97 20.81
CA GLN A 972 1.78 36.80 19.54
C GLN A 972 2.10 35.47 18.84
N ASN A 973 3.37 35.06 18.83
CA ASN A 973 3.78 33.78 18.25
C ASN A 973 3.23 32.59 19.04
N GLN A 974 3.37 32.60 20.37
CA GLN A 974 2.90 31.51 21.23
C GLN A 974 1.38 31.34 21.16
N VAL A 975 0.63 32.44 21.12
CA VAL A 975 -0.84 32.44 20.98
C VAL A 975 -1.25 31.91 19.60
N ALA A 976 -0.53 32.26 18.53
CA ALA A 976 -0.82 31.75 17.18
C ALA A 976 -0.65 30.22 17.07
N ILE A 977 0.45 29.69 17.62
CA ILE A 977 0.72 28.23 17.65
C ILE A 977 -0.39 27.50 18.42
N ALA A 978 -0.77 28.02 19.59
CA ALA A 978 -1.84 27.41 20.39
C ALA A 978 -3.19 27.42 19.66
N LEU A 979 -3.55 28.52 18.98
CA LEU A 979 -4.78 28.59 18.19
C LEU A 979 -4.80 27.59 17.02
N GLN A 980 -3.65 27.36 16.38
CA GLN A 980 -3.51 26.36 15.32
C GLN A 980 -3.69 24.93 15.88
N ARG A 981 -3.03 24.60 16.99
CA ARG A 981 -3.18 23.28 17.64
C ARG A 981 -4.61 23.04 18.15
N LEU A 982 -5.26 24.07 18.70
CA LEU A 982 -6.68 23.98 19.08
C LEU A 982 -7.58 23.79 17.87
N ARG A 983 -7.25 24.35 16.70
CA ARG A 983 -8.04 24.15 15.48
C ARG A 983 -7.98 22.71 14.99
N THR A 984 -6.79 22.09 14.97
CA THR A 984 -6.61 20.72 14.49
C THR A 984 -7.28 19.69 15.41
N ARG A 985 -7.34 19.98 16.72
CA ARG A 985 -7.95 19.09 17.73
C ARG A 985 -9.47 19.22 17.89
N GLN A 986 -10.14 20.11 17.16
CA GLN A 986 -11.59 20.24 17.24
C GLN A 986 -12.27 19.09 16.47
N LEU A 987 -13.05 18.27 17.15
CA LEU A 987 -13.73 17.13 16.54
C LEU A 987 -14.97 17.58 15.72
N PRO A 988 -15.50 16.72 14.81
CA PRO A 988 -16.68 17.05 14.00
C PRO A 988 -17.94 17.40 14.81
N ASP A 989 -18.06 16.88 16.03
CA ASP A 989 -19.13 17.23 16.97
C ASP A 989 -19.00 18.68 17.51
N GLY A 990 -17.87 19.34 17.26
CA GLY A 990 -17.53 20.70 17.64
C GLY A 990 -16.81 20.82 18.98
N GLY A 991 -16.63 19.72 19.72
CA GLY A 991 -15.94 19.70 21.01
C GLY A 991 -14.45 19.37 20.90
N TRP A 992 -13.79 19.37 22.05
CA TRP A 992 -12.37 19.01 22.20
C TRP A 992 -12.18 17.86 23.18
N PRO A 993 -11.33 16.88 22.85
CA PRO A 993 -10.98 15.79 23.74
C PRO A 993 -9.87 16.22 24.73
N TRP A 994 -9.64 15.43 25.78
CA TRP A 994 -8.52 15.65 26.71
C TRP A 994 -7.17 15.47 26.00
N TRP A 995 -7.06 14.43 25.17
CA TRP A 995 -5.92 14.06 24.35
C TRP A 995 -6.41 13.76 22.93
N ASP A 996 -5.52 13.54 21.97
CA ASP A 996 -5.94 13.10 20.65
C ASP A 996 -6.74 11.78 20.75
N GLY A 997 -8.01 11.84 20.37
CA GLY A 997 -8.97 10.76 20.64
C GLY A 997 -10.39 11.10 20.20
N PRO A 998 -11.26 10.09 20.04
CA PRO A 998 -12.53 10.25 19.33
C PRO A 998 -13.64 10.93 20.17
N ASN A 999 -13.40 11.22 21.44
CA ASN A 999 -14.44 11.65 22.37
C ASN A 999 -14.15 13.03 22.95
N SER A 1000 -14.99 14.00 22.57
CA SER A 1000 -14.99 15.34 23.16
C SER A 1000 -15.33 15.31 24.66
N SER A 1001 -14.80 16.28 25.41
CA SER A 1001 -15.10 16.51 26.82
C SER A 1001 -15.75 17.87 27.04
N THR A 1002 -16.88 17.91 27.75
CA THR A 1002 -17.59 19.17 28.08
C THR A 1002 -16.75 20.14 28.90
N LEU A 1003 -15.94 19.64 29.84
CA LEU A 1003 -15.07 20.51 30.65
C LEU A 1003 -13.95 21.12 29.81
N VAL A 1004 -13.23 20.30 29.03
CA VAL A 1004 -12.13 20.77 28.18
C VAL A 1004 -12.66 21.72 27.11
N THR A 1005 -13.78 21.36 26.47
CA THR A 1005 -14.43 22.22 25.47
C THR A 1005 -14.81 23.58 26.06
N ALA A 1006 -15.36 23.63 27.27
CA ALA A 1006 -15.67 24.90 27.92
C ALA A 1006 -14.42 25.71 28.24
N TYR A 1007 -13.33 25.06 28.64
CA TYR A 1007 -12.07 25.74 28.89
C TYR A 1007 -11.44 26.31 27.61
N VAL A 1008 -11.45 25.55 26.52
CA VAL A 1008 -11.05 26.01 25.18
C VAL A 1008 -11.91 27.19 24.75
N VAL A 1009 -13.25 27.07 24.82
CA VAL A 1009 -14.17 28.13 24.43
C VAL A 1009 -13.93 29.40 25.24
N GLN A 1010 -13.75 29.30 26.56
CA GLN A 1010 -13.40 30.45 27.39
C GLN A 1010 -12.14 31.13 26.86
N ALA A 1011 -11.09 30.36 26.62
CA ALA A 1011 -9.82 30.93 26.20
C ALA A 1011 -9.87 31.54 24.79
N LEU A 1012 -10.62 30.94 23.86
CA LEU A 1012 -10.88 31.53 22.54
C LEU A 1012 -11.64 32.86 22.63
N LEU A 1013 -12.58 33.00 23.58
CA LEU A 1013 -13.28 34.26 23.85
C LEU A 1013 -12.34 35.32 24.40
N GLU A 1014 -11.48 34.97 25.38
CA GLU A 1014 -10.50 35.91 25.92
C GLU A 1014 -9.47 36.34 24.84
N ALA A 1015 -9.03 35.41 23.99
CA ALA A 1015 -8.09 35.73 22.91
C ALA A 1015 -8.69 36.69 21.88
N ARG A 1016 -9.95 36.44 21.49
CA ARG A 1016 -10.70 37.36 20.62
C ARG A 1016 -10.81 38.74 21.25
N ASP A 1017 -11.16 38.81 22.53
CA ASP A 1017 -11.35 40.09 23.24
C ASP A 1017 -10.03 40.85 23.44
N ALA A 1018 -8.89 40.14 23.55
CA ALA A 1018 -7.54 40.72 23.57
C ALA A 1018 -7.00 41.15 22.19
N GLY A 1019 -7.76 40.94 21.11
CA GLY A 1019 -7.43 41.39 19.76
C GLY A 1019 -6.73 40.34 18.87
N TYR A 1020 -6.65 39.08 19.29
CA TYR A 1020 -6.08 38.00 18.48
C TYR A 1020 -7.06 37.51 17.41
N ALA A 1021 -6.51 37.04 16.29
CA ALA A 1021 -7.29 36.51 15.17
C ALA A 1021 -7.81 35.10 15.46
N VAL A 1022 -9.00 35.02 16.07
CA VAL A 1022 -9.69 33.75 16.34
C VAL A 1022 -10.77 33.49 15.30
N GLN A 1023 -10.83 32.27 14.76
CA GLN A 1023 -11.85 31.90 13.78
C GLN A 1023 -13.23 31.82 14.46
N PRO A 1024 -14.25 32.60 14.01
CA PRO A 1024 -15.57 32.60 14.64
C PRO A 1024 -16.21 31.21 14.68
N GLN A 1025 -15.98 30.40 13.64
CA GLN A 1025 -16.56 29.08 13.52
C GLN A 1025 -16.08 28.11 14.61
N MET A 1026 -14.83 28.24 15.08
CA MET A 1026 -14.30 27.39 16.17
C MET A 1026 -15.09 27.62 17.46
N ILE A 1027 -15.36 28.89 17.80
CA ILE A 1027 -16.17 29.27 18.97
C ILE A 1027 -17.61 28.80 18.79
N THR A 1028 -18.22 29.03 17.62
CA THR A 1028 -19.60 28.62 17.32
C THR A 1028 -19.79 27.11 17.44
N ASN A 1029 -18.84 26.33 16.93
CA ASN A 1029 -18.85 24.87 17.02
C ASN A 1029 -18.71 24.38 18.46
N GLY A 1030 -17.80 24.98 19.25
CA GLY A 1030 -17.64 24.69 20.67
C GLY A 1030 -18.90 24.99 21.49
N LEU A 1031 -19.53 26.15 21.26
CA LEU A 1031 -20.78 26.54 21.91
C LEU A 1031 -21.96 25.63 21.52
N ARG A 1032 -22.01 25.15 20.26
CA ARG A 1032 -22.97 24.13 19.82
C ARG A 1032 -22.77 22.84 20.61
N TYR A 1033 -21.55 22.32 20.67
CA TYR A 1033 -21.24 21.11 21.42
C TYR A 1033 -21.62 21.24 22.90
N LEU A 1034 -21.28 22.36 23.54
CA LEU A 1034 -21.63 22.62 24.95
C LEU A 1034 -23.13 22.62 25.18
N ARG A 1035 -23.92 23.22 24.29
CA ARG A 1035 -25.40 23.23 24.40
C ARG A 1035 -26.01 21.85 24.26
N GLU A 1036 -25.54 21.08 23.28
CA GLU A 1036 -26.05 19.73 23.00
C GLU A 1036 -25.67 18.71 24.09
N ASN A 1037 -24.56 18.96 24.80
CA ASN A 1037 -24.01 18.05 25.80
C ASN A 1037 -24.04 18.60 27.24
N LEU A 1038 -24.74 19.72 27.49
CA LEU A 1038 -24.90 20.27 28.83
C LEU A 1038 -25.79 19.34 29.67
N PRO A 1039 -25.31 18.74 30.76
CA PRO A 1039 -26.14 17.90 31.61
C PRO A 1039 -27.24 18.71 32.31
N ASP A 1040 -28.42 18.13 32.54
CA ASP A 1040 -29.46 18.76 33.36
C ASP A 1040 -29.03 18.77 34.84
N VAL A 1041 -29.09 19.93 35.50
CA VAL A 1041 -28.83 20.09 36.95
C VAL A 1041 -29.59 19.06 37.78
N ASP A 1042 -30.83 18.72 37.43
CA ASP A 1042 -31.65 17.76 38.18
C ASP A 1042 -31.08 16.33 38.15
N GLY A 1043 -30.33 15.98 37.10
CA GLY A 1043 -29.65 14.69 36.94
C GLY A 1043 -28.25 14.61 37.55
N LEU A 1044 -27.74 15.70 38.14
CA LEU A 1044 -26.38 15.73 38.70
C LEU A 1044 -26.30 15.13 40.10
N ASP A 1045 -25.37 14.20 40.30
CA ASP A 1045 -25.01 13.60 41.58
C ASP A 1045 -23.60 14.00 42.03
N GLY A 1046 -23.49 14.53 43.25
CA GLY A 1046 -22.22 14.93 43.85
C GLY A 1046 -21.82 16.38 43.59
N ARG A 1047 -21.23 17.00 44.61
CA ARG A 1047 -20.86 18.42 44.66
C ARG A 1047 -19.97 18.88 43.50
N TYR A 1048 -19.02 18.05 43.06
CA TYR A 1048 -18.10 18.42 41.98
C TYR A 1048 -18.82 18.61 40.63
N LYS A 1049 -19.93 17.89 40.39
CA LYS A 1049 -20.72 18.05 39.16
C LYS A 1049 -21.49 19.36 39.15
N TYR A 1050 -22.07 19.76 40.29
CA TYR A 1050 -22.69 21.09 40.43
C TYR A 1050 -21.68 22.21 40.23
N ASN A 1051 -20.48 22.07 40.80
CA ASN A 1051 -19.42 23.06 40.61
C ASN A 1051 -18.99 23.17 39.15
N ARG A 1052 -18.84 22.02 38.46
CA ARG A 1052 -18.53 21.97 37.03
C ARG A 1052 -19.66 22.60 36.21
N GLN A 1053 -20.92 22.32 36.53
CA GLN A 1053 -22.07 22.90 35.84
C GLN A 1053 -22.09 24.43 35.96
N ALA A 1054 -21.78 24.98 37.14
CA ALA A 1054 -21.68 26.42 37.34
C ALA A 1054 -20.59 27.05 36.45
N TYR A 1055 -19.47 26.35 36.24
CA TYR A 1055 -18.43 26.78 35.31
C TYR A 1055 -18.89 26.72 33.84
N LEU A 1056 -19.55 25.64 33.40
CA LEU A 1056 -20.09 25.53 32.03
C LEU A 1056 -21.09 26.64 31.72
N VAL A 1057 -22.00 26.92 32.65
CA VAL A 1057 -23.01 27.99 32.54
C VAL A 1057 -22.34 29.37 32.50
N TYR A 1058 -21.25 29.57 33.25
CA TYR A 1058 -20.45 30.78 33.19
C TYR A 1058 -19.79 30.98 31.81
N VAL A 1059 -19.19 29.94 31.24
CA VAL A 1059 -18.57 30.02 29.90
C VAL A 1059 -19.61 30.35 28.83
N LEU A 1060 -20.80 29.73 28.89
CA LEU A 1060 -21.91 30.07 27.99
C LEU A 1060 -22.34 31.54 28.16
N ALA A 1061 -22.48 32.02 29.40
CA ALA A 1061 -22.78 33.42 29.68
C ALA A 1061 -21.66 34.39 29.24
N ARG A 1062 -20.39 33.97 29.26
CA ARG A 1062 -19.23 34.73 28.76
C ARG A 1062 -19.28 34.93 27.24
N ALA A 1063 -19.99 34.03 26.54
CA ALA A 1063 -20.26 34.09 25.10
C ALA A 1063 -21.60 34.79 24.75
N ASP A 1064 -22.25 35.42 25.73
CA ASP A 1064 -23.60 36.00 25.63
C ASP A 1064 -24.70 34.98 25.26
N ASP A 1065 -24.47 33.68 25.54
CA ASP A 1065 -25.41 32.57 25.34
C ASP A 1065 -26.02 32.15 26.69
N PHE A 1066 -26.97 32.94 27.18
CA PHE A 1066 -27.51 32.80 28.54
C PHE A 1066 -28.47 31.61 28.69
N ASN A 1067 -28.19 30.73 29.65
CA ASN A 1067 -29.11 29.67 30.09
C ASN A 1067 -29.75 29.99 31.45
N ALA A 1068 -30.75 30.89 31.43
CA ALA A 1068 -31.42 31.37 32.65
C ALA A 1068 -32.06 30.25 33.49
N ALA A 1069 -32.54 29.18 32.86
CA ALA A 1069 -33.16 28.05 33.53
C ALA A 1069 -32.14 27.26 34.37
N GLU A 1070 -30.97 26.97 33.80
CA GLU A 1070 -29.88 26.29 34.51
C GLU A 1070 -29.27 27.18 35.61
N MET A 1071 -29.16 28.49 35.37
CA MET A 1071 -28.72 29.45 36.41
C MET A 1071 -29.67 29.45 37.62
N GLU A 1072 -30.98 29.44 37.40
CA GLU A 1072 -31.97 29.37 38.48
C GLU A 1072 -31.88 28.04 39.25
N ARG A 1073 -31.81 26.92 38.54
CA ARG A 1073 -31.67 25.59 39.17
C ARG A 1073 -30.38 25.47 40.00
N LEU A 1074 -29.27 26.02 39.51
CA LEU A 1074 -28.01 26.08 40.27
C LEU A 1074 -28.13 26.99 41.49
N TYR A 1075 -28.84 28.11 41.37
CA TYR A 1075 -29.06 29.03 42.48
C TYR A 1075 -29.94 28.43 43.59
N GLU A 1076 -31.00 27.71 43.23
CA GLU A 1076 -31.81 26.94 44.18
C GLU A 1076 -30.97 25.90 44.95
N ARG A 1077 -29.92 25.38 44.31
CA ARG A 1077 -28.97 24.41 44.88
C ARG A 1077 -27.65 25.03 45.34
N ARG A 1078 -27.57 26.36 45.55
CA ARG A 1078 -26.31 27.07 45.85
C ARG A 1078 -25.57 26.53 47.09
N GLU A 1079 -26.28 25.95 48.06
CA GLU A 1079 -25.65 25.31 49.23
C GLU A 1079 -24.80 24.09 48.87
N SER A 1080 -25.11 23.46 47.73
CA SER A 1080 -24.33 22.36 47.15
C SER A 1080 -23.18 22.84 46.26
N LEU A 1081 -22.97 24.16 46.10
CA LEU A 1081 -21.84 24.74 45.38
C LEU A 1081 -20.73 25.17 46.34
N ASN A 1082 -19.48 24.89 45.96
CA ASN A 1082 -18.30 25.51 46.57
C ASN A 1082 -18.28 27.01 46.28
N LEU A 1083 -17.52 27.76 47.08
CA LEU A 1083 -17.44 29.22 46.96
C LEU A 1083 -17.01 29.67 45.55
N TYR A 1084 -15.97 29.05 44.96
CA TYR A 1084 -15.56 29.40 43.60
C TYR A 1084 -16.67 29.19 42.56
N ALA A 1085 -17.49 28.14 42.73
CA ALA A 1085 -18.58 27.82 41.81
C ALA A 1085 -19.78 28.78 41.99
N ARG A 1086 -20.06 29.22 43.21
CA ARG A 1086 -20.98 30.35 43.45
C ARG A 1086 -20.49 31.62 42.77
N GLY A 1087 -19.16 31.77 42.65
CA GLY A 1087 -18.53 32.91 41.97
C GLY A 1087 -18.77 32.88 40.47
N TYR A 1088 -18.60 31.71 39.84
CA TYR A 1088 -18.97 31.52 38.43
C TYR A 1088 -20.47 31.77 38.21
N LEU A 1089 -21.33 31.26 39.09
CA LEU A 1089 -22.78 31.49 39.01
C LEU A 1089 -23.13 32.98 39.17
N ALA A 1090 -22.52 33.68 40.13
CA ALA A 1090 -22.72 35.11 40.33
C ALA A 1090 -22.27 35.92 39.10
N GLN A 1091 -21.12 35.59 38.51
CA GLN A 1091 -20.65 36.23 37.28
C GLN A 1091 -21.59 35.98 36.09
N ALA A 1092 -22.11 34.76 35.97
CA ALA A 1092 -23.05 34.39 34.92
C ALA A 1092 -24.37 35.17 35.04
N ILE A 1093 -24.93 35.24 36.27
CA ILE A 1093 -26.14 36.02 36.56
C ILE A 1093 -25.89 37.51 36.32
N HIS A 1094 -24.75 38.05 36.78
CA HIS A 1094 -24.42 39.47 36.61
C HIS A 1094 -24.29 39.86 35.13
N ARG A 1095 -23.73 38.99 34.28
CA ARG A 1095 -23.67 39.25 32.83
C ARG A 1095 -25.06 39.22 32.18
N MET A 1096 -25.98 38.41 32.70
CA MET A 1096 -27.36 38.36 32.21
C MET A 1096 -28.19 39.56 32.69
N ASP A 1097 -28.12 39.88 33.98
CA ASP A 1097 -28.80 41.01 34.63
C ASP A 1097 -27.98 41.50 35.84
N PRO A 1098 -27.30 42.65 35.74
CA PRO A 1098 -26.51 43.23 36.82
C PRO A 1098 -27.31 43.58 38.09
N GLU A 1099 -28.62 43.78 37.97
CA GLU A 1099 -29.52 44.20 39.06
C GLU A 1099 -30.29 43.00 39.67
N ASP A 1100 -29.93 41.77 39.31
CA ASP A 1100 -30.60 40.57 39.79
C ASP A 1100 -30.43 40.40 41.32
N PRO A 1101 -31.52 40.29 42.10
CA PRO A 1101 -31.46 40.21 43.57
C PRO A 1101 -30.73 38.96 44.09
N ARG A 1102 -30.55 37.92 43.26
CA ARG A 1102 -29.77 36.73 43.60
C ARG A 1102 -28.30 37.07 43.83
N LEU A 1103 -27.78 38.13 43.20
CA LEU A 1103 -26.40 38.59 43.35
C LEU A 1103 -26.10 39.07 44.78
N GLU A 1104 -27.01 39.81 45.40
CA GLU A 1104 -26.86 40.25 46.80
C GLU A 1104 -26.77 39.05 47.75
N THR A 1105 -27.57 38.01 47.48
CA THR A 1105 -27.57 36.77 48.28
C THR A 1105 -26.26 36.00 48.12
N LEU A 1106 -25.76 35.84 46.89
CA LEU A 1106 -24.47 35.19 46.64
C LEU A 1106 -23.31 35.99 47.25
N ALA A 1107 -23.35 37.32 47.17
CA ALA A 1107 -22.35 38.19 47.82
C ALA A 1107 -22.36 38.03 49.35
N ALA A 1108 -23.53 37.93 49.98
CA ALA A 1108 -23.65 37.67 51.41
C ALA A 1108 -23.06 36.30 51.80
N ASP A 1109 -23.23 35.27 50.96
CA ASP A 1109 -22.61 33.95 51.17
C ASP A 1109 -21.07 34.05 51.19
N PHE A 1110 -20.48 34.81 50.27
CA PHE A 1110 -19.03 35.05 50.24
C PHE A 1110 -18.50 35.79 51.47
N ILE A 1111 -19.20 36.86 51.89
CA ILE A 1111 -18.83 37.63 53.08
C ILE A 1111 -18.89 36.75 54.33
N THR A 1112 -19.90 35.87 54.42
CA THR A 1112 -20.09 34.98 55.56
C THR A 1112 -18.98 33.92 55.64
N ALA A 1113 -18.47 33.46 54.50
CA ALA A 1113 -17.40 32.45 54.45
C ALA A 1113 -15.98 33.05 54.49
N ALA A 1114 -15.85 34.37 54.53
CA ALA A 1114 -14.56 35.05 54.51
C ALA A 1114 -13.76 34.80 55.79
N ILE A 1115 -12.50 34.38 55.61
CA ILE A 1115 -11.54 34.19 56.70
C ILE A 1115 -10.61 35.41 56.73
N PHE A 1116 -10.66 36.16 57.83
CA PHE A 1116 -9.80 37.31 58.06
C PHE A 1116 -8.47 36.86 58.66
N SER A 1117 -7.38 37.21 57.99
CA SER A 1117 -6.01 37.02 58.47
C SER A 1117 -5.34 38.38 58.71
N ALA A 1118 -4.17 38.38 59.35
CA ALA A 1118 -3.39 39.60 59.56
C ALA A 1118 -2.92 40.26 58.25
N THR A 1119 -2.89 39.51 57.14
CA THR A 1119 -2.37 39.94 55.84
C THR A 1119 -3.46 40.10 54.78
N GLY A 1120 -4.72 39.77 55.07
CA GLY A 1120 -5.82 39.91 54.11
C GLY A 1120 -7.05 39.06 54.41
N VAL A 1121 -7.95 39.00 53.44
CA VAL A 1121 -9.16 38.16 53.45
C VAL A 1121 -8.97 37.04 52.43
N HIS A 1122 -9.25 35.80 52.83
CA HIS A 1122 -9.21 34.64 51.94
C HIS A 1122 -10.40 33.71 52.20
N TRP A 1123 -10.54 32.70 51.35
CA TRP A 1123 -11.52 31.62 51.45
C TRP A 1123 -10.78 30.29 51.35
N GLU A 1124 -11.17 29.32 52.17
CA GLU A 1124 -10.64 27.93 52.15
C GLU A 1124 -11.60 26.96 51.45
#